data_AF-A0A3N9TRU1-F1
#
_entry.id   AF-A0A3N9TRU1-F1
#
_cell.length_a   1.000
_cell.length_b   1.000
_cell.length_c   1.000
_cell.angle_alpha   90.00
_cell.angle_beta   90.00
_cell.angle_gamma   90.00
#
_symmetry.space_group_name_H-M   'P 1'
#
loop_
_entity.id
_entity.type
_entity.pdbx_description
1 polymer ?
#
loop_
_entity_poly.entity_id
_entity_poly.type
_entity_poly.pdbx_seq_one_letter_code
_entity_poly.pdbx_strand_id
1 'polypeptide(L)'
;MMKTVFRILIILVLLLSSIPNVANAATSTHEVVKISITGDTSRNTISIPVEKAPREKKLDLVIVQDLSGSFRDTYSNVANELKQAIDLMSPVIDRSQFIGYTSIKASDTDLPIYNDPKTTLEAQNEGQYNEFFNVLYKNEMTHSLTDTKATIDNVTTKQLYGNGTPTAYGIQEALEDYQANNPIKESNRETLFLVVTDGFPNGDIDGKALTPSTSMVQLLGPTTGINAALSHVTSAGYLTSFGLWQNKVSLEAEWGASLYNNYNNYINTNVPNFVSRSEFFFNMNNNDNSIGEFASEVKDIIQTNLNDQLSISEKVSAGQTYVAGSAKVENSAGQTIAIPAPYQEPTFVNQTLTWNLDALPEGEYTVTFDVTGKVPVSSTPSITAEDITLSEGAMFDPIQTVNPTATDTASNNLTSKIRVKANDVDTSKPGVYHVTYEVMGEFPANANQAISLIDSGEITYRDALLKTLEKLDFVPSVTRKVATKTIKVTVTGKPIIEAKDHTIYLGDNFDPLAEVSAKDAKDGDLTGKLELIKNDVDNMTPGVYDVTYQVTNSVGESTTKTVQVTVLSKPIIEAKDHTIYVGDNFDPLAEVSAKDAKDGDLTGKLELIKNDVDNMTPGVYDVTYQVTNSVGESTTKTIQVTVLSKPIIEAKDHTIYVGDNFDPLAEVSAKDAKDGDLTGKLELIKNDVDNMTPGIYEVTYQVTNSVGESTTKTIQVTVLSKPIIEAKNHTIYVGDNFDSLAEVSAKDAKDGDLTGKLELIKNDVDNMTPGVYDVTYQVTNSVGESTTKTIQVTVLSKPIIEAKNHTIYVGDNFDPLAEVSAKDAKDGDLTGKLELIKNDVDNMTPGIYEVTYQVTNSVGESAVITVKVTVLERAIIPEKVNPEKPEKPVNPEKPTKPVLGVAETPIEKVPSVESNTIESERRLPKTGDSNGPSTLIGLGIIVCTALFVRRRIK
;
A
#
# COMPACT_ATOMS: atom_id res chain seq x y z
N MET A 1 -67.72 -19.51 -8.98
CA MET A 1 -68.78 -18.97 -8.09
C MET A 1 -68.11 -18.43 -6.83
N MET A 2 -67.56 -17.20 -6.87
CA MET A 2 -66.54 -16.80 -5.86
C MET A 2 -66.42 -15.27 -5.61
N LYS A 3 -67.51 -14.49 -5.77
CA LYS A 3 -67.49 -13.02 -5.51
C LYS A 3 -68.05 -12.60 -4.13
N THR A 4 -68.44 -13.55 -3.28
CA THR A 4 -69.05 -13.25 -1.96
C THR A 4 -68.05 -13.29 -0.80
N VAL A 5 -66.92 -14.01 -0.94
CA VAL A 5 -65.91 -14.17 0.13
C VAL A 5 -65.08 -12.90 0.34
N PHE A 6 -64.90 -12.08 -0.70
CA PHE A 6 -64.01 -10.90 -0.71
C PHE A 6 -64.49 -9.71 0.16
N ARG A 7 -65.58 -9.85 0.92
CA ARG A 7 -66.04 -8.85 1.92
C ARG A 7 -65.78 -9.23 3.37
N ILE A 8 -65.40 -10.47 3.66
CA ILE A 8 -65.01 -10.89 5.03
C ILE A 8 -63.56 -10.49 5.32
N LEU A 9 -62.70 -10.51 4.29
CA LEU A 9 -61.26 -10.24 4.39
C LEU A 9 -60.88 -8.78 4.74
N ILE A 10 -61.84 -7.84 4.72
CA ILE A 10 -61.58 -6.40 4.95
C ILE A 10 -61.92 -5.96 6.38
N ILE A 11 -62.77 -6.71 7.11
CA ILE A 11 -63.13 -6.38 8.49
C ILE A 11 -62.09 -6.91 9.49
N LEU A 12 -61.39 -8.01 9.16
CA LEU A 12 -60.36 -8.59 10.02
C LEU A 12 -59.01 -7.83 9.99
N VAL A 13 -58.83 -6.89 9.04
CA VAL A 13 -57.57 -6.16 8.81
C VAL A 13 -57.51 -4.82 9.59
N LEU A 14 -58.60 -4.44 10.28
CA LEU A 14 -58.69 -3.20 11.08
C LEU A 14 -58.78 -3.45 12.60
N LEU A 15 -58.42 -4.66 13.05
CA LEU A 15 -58.35 -5.06 14.47
C LEU A 15 -56.96 -5.57 14.88
N LEU A 16 -55.92 -5.27 14.09
CA LEU A 16 -54.53 -5.69 14.29
C LEU A 16 -53.56 -4.50 14.32
N SER A 17 -53.94 -3.44 15.04
CA SER A 17 -53.09 -2.31 15.37
C SER A 17 -53.21 -1.98 16.86
N SER A 18 -52.07 -1.76 17.52
CA SER A 18 -51.93 -1.48 18.97
C SER A 18 -52.59 -2.50 19.91
N ILE A 19 -52.03 -3.71 19.95
CA ILE A 19 -51.83 -4.42 21.23
C ILE A 19 -50.33 -4.27 21.53
N PRO A 20 -49.90 -3.65 22.65
CA PRO A 20 -48.50 -3.64 23.04
C PRO A 20 -48.06 -5.08 23.41
N ASN A 21 -46.77 -5.40 23.23
CA ASN A 21 -46.24 -6.68 23.70
C ASN A 21 -46.40 -6.76 25.22
N VAL A 22 -47.41 -7.50 25.68
CA VAL A 22 -47.41 -8.09 27.02
C VAL A 22 -46.29 -9.11 27.02
N ALA A 23 -45.34 -9.00 27.94
CA ALA A 23 -44.36 -10.06 28.15
C ALA A 23 -45.12 -11.30 28.60
N ASN A 24 -45.00 -12.41 27.86
CA ASN A 24 -45.61 -13.66 28.30
C ASN A 24 -44.90 -14.12 29.57
N ALA A 25 -45.62 -14.08 30.70
CA ALA A 25 -45.16 -14.65 31.96
C ALA A 25 -44.76 -16.12 31.74
N ALA A 26 -43.61 -16.53 32.28
CA ALA A 26 -43.05 -17.84 32.04
C ALA A 26 -43.78 -18.91 32.88
N THR A 27 -44.85 -19.50 32.34
CA THR A 27 -45.38 -20.77 32.85
C THR A 27 -44.51 -21.93 32.39
N SER A 28 -44.12 -22.80 33.34
CA SER A 28 -43.34 -24.01 33.06
C SER A 28 -44.06 -25.23 33.62
N THR A 29 -44.29 -26.24 32.79
CA THR A 29 -44.85 -27.52 33.23
C THR A 29 -43.83 -28.29 34.04
N HIS A 30 -44.19 -28.81 35.21
CA HIS A 30 -43.33 -29.70 35.98
C HIS A 30 -43.71 -31.17 35.76
N GLU A 31 -42.71 -32.02 35.56
CA GLU A 31 -42.91 -33.46 35.47
C GLU A 31 -42.93 -34.11 36.86
N VAL A 32 -43.78 -35.13 37.03
CA VAL A 32 -43.78 -35.98 38.23
C VAL A 32 -42.61 -36.96 38.13
N VAL A 33 -41.40 -36.48 38.41
CA VAL A 33 -40.12 -37.21 38.29
C VAL A 33 -40.07 -38.56 39.02
N LYS A 34 -41.00 -38.83 39.96
CA LYS A 34 -41.19 -40.18 40.50
C LYS A 34 -42.61 -40.40 41.02
N ILE A 35 -43.22 -41.51 40.59
CA ILE A 35 -44.41 -42.09 41.25
C ILE A 35 -44.00 -43.44 41.86
N SER A 36 -44.38 -43.70 43.11
CA SER A 36 -44.25 -45.03 43.73
C SER A 36 -45.55 -45.48 44.37
N ILE A 37 -46.11 -46.57 43.84
CA ILE A 37 -47.38 -47.16 44.27
C ILE A 37 -47.13 -48.24 45.33
N THR A 38 -47.88 -48.19 46.43
CA THR A 38 -47.89 -49.18 47.53
C THR A 38 -49.33 -49.50 47.90
N GLY A 39 -49.82 -50.66 47.47
CA GLY A 39 -51.24 -51.02 47.61
C GLY A 39 -52.11 -50.06 46.79
N ASP A 40 -53.15 -49.51 47.43
CA ASP A 40 -54.07 -48.54 46.82
C ASP A 40 -53.53 -47.09 46.91
N THR A 41 -52.31 -46.85 47.41
CA THR A 41 -51.73 -45.50 47.62
C THR A 41 -50.55 -45.25 46.68
N SER A 42 -50.46 -44.06 46.10
CA SER A 42 -49.34 -43.59 45.28
C SER A 42 -48.70 -42.34 45.87
N ARG A 43 -47.39 -42.41 46.15
CA ARG A 43 -46.56 -41.25 46.44
C ARG A 43 -46.07 -40.64 45.13
N ASN A 44 -46.25 -39.34 44.99
CA ASN A 44 -45.76 -38.54 43.88
C ASN A 44 -44.53 -37.74 44.32
N THR A 45 -43.65 -37.41 43.39
CA THR A 45 -42.46 -36.59 43.58
C THR A 45 -42.27 -35.74 42.33
N ILE A 46 -42.09 -34.44 42.54
CA ILE A 46 -41.92 -33.40 41.52
C ILE A 46 -40.58 -32.72 41.76
N SER A 47 -39.90 -32.29 40.70
CA SER A 47 -38.72 -31.41 40.81
C SER A 47 -39.15 -29.97 40.52
N ILE A 48 -38.65 -29.02 41.30
CA ILE A 48 -38.93 -27.60 41.19
C ILE A 48 -37.60 -26.83 41.16
N PRO A 49 -37.17 -26.32 39.99
CA PRO A 49 -36.12 -25.32 39.91
C PRO A 49 -36.66 -23.98 40.44
N VAL A 50 -35.85 -23.27 41.23
CA VAL A 50 -36.14 -21.91 41.70
C VAL A 50 -35.00 -21.00 41.26
N GLU A 51 -35.28 -20.12 40.30
CA GLU A 51 -34.38 -19.07 39.79
C GLU A 51 -35.14 -17.74 39.84
N LYS A 52 -34.49 -16.61 40.19
CA LYS A 52 -35.14 -15.30 40.27
C LYS A 52 -34.37 -14.25 39.44
N ALA A 53 -35.06 -13.61 38.50
CA ALA A 53 -34.43 -12.67 37.55
C ALA A 53 -34.15 -11.27 38.16
N PRO A 54 -33.16 -10.52 37.64
CA PRO A 54 -32.93 -9.13 38.02
C PRO A 54 -34.10 -8.21 37.58
N ARG A 55 -34.50 -7.29 38.46
CA ARG A 55 -35.70 -6.46 38.28
C ARG A 55 -35.50 -5.33 37.25
N GLU A 56 -36.11 -5.44 36.06
CA GLU A 56 -36.02 -4.40 35.02
C GLU A 56 -37.07 -3.28 35.12
N LYS A 57 -38.25 -3.57 35.70
CA LYS A 57 -39.36 -2.61 35.81
C LYS A 57 -39.01 -1.50 36.82
N LYS A 58 -39.29 -0.24 36.51
CA LYS A 58 -39.04 0.92 37.40
C LYS A 58 -40.31 1.40 38.10
N LEU A 59 -40.18 2.04 39.26
CA LEU A 59 -41.27 2.60 40.06
C LEU A 59 -41.02 4.07 40.42
N ASP A 60 -42.06 4.89 40.30
CA ASP A 60 -42.19 6.17 41.00
C ASP A 60 -43.24 6.04 42.12
N LEU A 61 -42.89 6.43 43.34
CA LEU A 61 -43.83 6.49 44.47
C LEU A 61 -44.13 7.96 44.84
N VAL A 62 -45.37 8.40 44.60
CA VAL A 62 -45.86 9.73 45.01
C VAL A 62 -46.70 9.54 46.28
N ILE A 63 -46.17 9.95 47.42
CA ILE A 63 -46.86 9.86 48.72
C ILE A 63 -47.62 11.17 48.94
N VAL A 64 -48.94 11.08 49.13
CA VAL A 64 -49.83 12.23 49.31
C VAL A 64 -50.49 12.11 50.69
N GLN A 65 -50.01 12.86 51.67
CA GLN A 65 -50.38 12.70 53.07
C GLN A 65 -51.15 13.91 53.63
N ASP A 66 -52.29 13.62 54.25
CA ASP A 66 -53.03 14.57 55.07
C ASP A 66 -52.18 15.07 56.24
N LEU A 67 -52.16 16.38 56.48
CA LEU A 67 -51.51 17.02 57.63
C LEU A 67 -52.55 17.77 58.49
N SER A 68 -53.72 17.16 58.67
CA SER A 68 -54.75 17.59 59.63
C SER A 68 -54.31 17.43 61.09
N GLY A 69 -54.86 18.28 61.96
CA GLY A 69 -54.72 18.23 63.42
C GLY A 69 -55.51 17.10 64.10
N SER A 70 -56.32 16.35 63.36
CA SER A 70 -56.92 15.07 63.77
C SER A 70 -55.94 13.91 63.59
N PHE A 71 -55.21 13.88 62.47
CA PHE A 71 -54.27 12.79 62.15
C PHE A 71 -52.97 12.84 62.96
N ARG A 72 -52.64 14.01 63.53
CA ARG A 72 -51.39 14.33 64.25
C ARG A 72 -50.90 13.26 65.22
N ASP A 73 -51.81 12.65 66.00
CA ASP A 73 -51.48 11.71 67.08
C ASP A 73 -50.91 10.39 66.53
N THR A 74 -50.98 10.19 65.20
CA THR A 74 -50.53 8.98 64.50
C THR A 74 -49.44 9.21 63.45
N TYR A 75 -48.99 10.47 63.24
CA TYR A 75 -47.93 10.82 62.30
C TYR A 75 -46.66 9.98 62.48
N SER A 76 -46.22 9.73 63.72
CA SER A 76 -45.00 8.97 64.00
C SER A 76 -45.07 7.52 63.51
N ASN A 77 -46.24 6.90 63.56
CA ASN A 77 -46.44 5.52 63.12
C ASN A 77 -46.50 5.48 61.58
N VAL A 78 -47.28 6.39 60.99
CA VAL A 78 -47.41 6.57 59.54
C VAL A 78 -46.05 6.87 58.90
N ALA A 79 -45.29 7.80 59.46
CA ALA A 79 -43.93 8.13 59.03
C ALA A 79 -43.00 6.91 59.07
N ASN A 80 -43.02 6.12 60.14
CA ASN A 80 -42.16 4.94 60.27
C ASN A 80 -42.53 3.83 59.28
N GLU A 81 -43.81 3.66 58.94
CA GLU A 81 -44.23 2.69 57.94
C GLU A 81 -44.00 3.15 56.50
N LEU A 82 -44.24 4.43 56.19
CA LEU A 82 -43.88 5.02 54.89
C LEU A 82 -42.37 4.95 54.64
N LYS A 83 -41.54 5.20 55.67
CA LYS A 83 -40.07 5.05 55.57
C LYS A 83 -39.65 3.60 55.29
N GLN A 84 -40.37 2.60 55.82
CA GLN A 84 -40.13 1.18 55.52
C GLN A 84 -40.64 0.76 54.13
N ALA A 85 -41.76 1.32 53.65
CA ALA A 85 -42.21 1.12 52.27
C ALA A 85 -41.17 1.66 51.28
N ILE A 86 -40.55 2.80 51.60
CA ILE A 86 -39.42 3.36 50.84
C ILE A 86 -38.15 2.47 50.91
N ASP A 87 -37.93 1.69 51.98
CA ASP A 87 -36.80 0.73 52.05
C ASP A 87 -36.92 -0.44 51.06
N LEU A 88 -38.11 -0.73 50.52
CA LEU A 88 -38.30 -1.73 49.47
C LEU A 88 -38.01 -1.20 48.05
N MET A 89 -37.82 0.12 47.89
CA MET A 89 -37.55 0.76 46.61
C MET A 89 -36.06 0.65 46.25
N SER A 90 -35.76 0.48 44.96
CA SER A 90 -34.38 0.42 44.47
C SER A 90 -33.83 1.82 44.25
N PRO A 91 -32.84 2.31 45.04
CA PRO A 91 -32.29 3.66 44.90
C PRO A 91 -31.53 3.90 43.59
N VAL A 92 -31.37 2.87 42.75
CA VAL A 92 -30.70 2.94 41.44
C VAL A 92 -31.66 3.29 40.30
N ILE A 93 -32.94 2.88 40.39
CA ILE A 93 -33.92 3.00 39.28
C ILE A 93 -35.25 3.63 39.68
N ASP A 94 -35.61 3.58 40.97
CA ASP A 94 -36.87 4.09 41.49
C ASP A 94 -36.73 5.53 41.98
N ARG A 95 -37.85 6.25 42.00
CA ARG A 95 -37.92 7.64 42.49
C ARG A 95 -39.06 7.77 43.49
N SER A 96 -38.90 8.69 44.44
CA SER A 96 -39.93 8.97 45.45
C SER A 96 -40.18 10.48 45.59
N GLN A 97 -41.42 10.82 45.94
CA GLN A 97 -41.85 12.17 46.27
C GLN A 97 -42.79 12.10 47.46
N PHE A 98 -42.65 13.02 48.41
CA PHE A 98 -43.63 13.24 49.48
C PHE A 98 -44.29 14.60 49.29
N ILE A 99 -45.62 14.65 49.43
CA ILE A 99 -46.45 15.85 49.40
C ILE A 99 -47.44 15.78 50.58
N GLY A 100 -47.19 16.57 51.62
CA GLY A 100 -48.10 16.75 52.75
C GLY A 100 -49.02 17.95 52.55
N TYR A 101 -50.32 17.85 52.85
CA TYR A 101 -51.31 18.92 52.61
C TYR A 101 -52.13 19.30 53.85
N THR A 102 -52.40 20.58 54.07
CA THR A 102 -53.27 21.06 55.17
C THR A 102 -53.81 22.48 54.95
N SER A 103 -54.58 22.99 55.90
CA SER A 103 -55.18 24.33 55.85
C SER A 103 -55.06 25.12 57.15
N ILE A 104 -54.90 26.44 57.04
CA ILE A 104 -54.80 27.42 58.11
C ILE A 104 -55.62 28.67 57.75
N LYS A 105 -55.93 29.54 58.73
CA LYS A 105 -56.59 30.82 58.44
C LYS A 105 -55.63 31.77 57.75
N ALA A 106 -56.17 32.70 56.97
CA ALA A 106 -55.38 33.66 56.19
C ALA A 106 -54.59 34.67 57.06
N SER A 107 -54.88 34.75 58.37
CA SER A 107 -54.14 35.55 59.35
C SER A 107 -52.89 34.86 59.92
N ASP A 108 -52.79 33.54 59.82
CA ASP A 108 -51.92 32.73 60.67
C ASP A 108 -50.67 32.26 59.89
N THR A 109 -49.96 33.22 59.28
CA THR A 109 -49.02 32.96 58.17
C THR A 109 -47.70 32.26 58.52
N ASP A 110 -47.42 32.04 59.80
CA ASP A 110 -46.23 31.31 60.28
C ASP A 110 -46.66 30.03 61.01
N LEU A 111 -46.29 28.86 60.47
CA LEU A 111 -46.49 27.57 61.14
C LEU A 111 -45.46 27.42 62.29
N PRO A 112 -45.83 26.99 63.52
CA PRO A 112 -47.14 26.51 64.00
C PRO A 112 -47.84 27.57 64.91
N ILE A 113 -49.04 27.34 65.46
CA ILE A 113 -49.26 26.66 66.76
C ILE A 113 -50.77 26.40 66.93
N TYR A 114 -51.14 25.17 67.30
CA TYR A 114 -52.23 24.98 68.27
C TYR A 114 -51.61 24.45 69.57
N ASN A 115 -51.76 25.20 70.66
CA ASN A 115 -51.53 24.63 71.98
C ASN A 115 -52.73 23.75 72.32
N ASP A 116 -52.54 22.44 72.33
CA ASP A 116 -53.56 21.45 72.70
C ASP A 116 -54.19 21.86 74.06
N PRO A 117 -55.53 21.90 74.11
CA PRO A 117 -56.23 20.71 74.57
C PRO A 117 -57.27 20.19 73.57
N LYS A 118 -57.80 19.00 73.87
CA LYS A 118 -59.05 18.46 73.32
C LYS A 118 -60.29 19.25 73.76
N THR A 119 -60.30 20.57 73.52
CA THR A 119 -61.46 21.44 73.76
C THR A 119 -62.50 21.24 72.67
N THR A 120 -63.76 21.10 73.12
CA THR A 120 -64.97 20.94 72.32
C THR A 120 -65.07 21.85 71.09
N LEU A 121 -65.68 21.33 70.02
CA LEU A 121 -66.11 22.11 68.86
C LEU A 121 -67.36 23.00 69.18
N GLU A 122 -67.40 23.59 70.37
CA GLU A 122 -68.52 24.39 70.85
C GLU A 122 -68.49 25.81 70.24
N ALA A 123 -69.54 26.10 69.46
CA ALA A 123 -70.00 27.46 69.13
C ALA A 123 -69.01 28.40 68.41
N GLN A 124 -68.02 27.89 67.66
CA GLN A 124 -67.12 28.72 66.83
C GLN A 124 -67.20 28.48 65.31
N ASN A 125 -68.35 28.03 64.78
CA ASN A 125 -68.68 28.27 63.36
C ASN A 125 -70.18 28.10 63.01
N GLU A 126 -71.04 28.97 63.52
CA GLU A 126 -72.38 29.18 62.92
C GLU A 126 -72.25 29.91 61.57
N GLY A 127 -71.92 29.15 60.51
CA GLY A 127 -72.24 29.52 59.13
C GLY A 127 -71.16 30.16 58.25
N GLN A 128 -69.87 30.18 58.64
CA GLN A 128 -68.79 30.68 57.76
C GLN A 128 -67.55 29.77 57.71
N TYR A 129 -67.48 28.92 56.69
CA TYR A 129 -66.28 28.18 56.27
C TYR A 129 -65.82 28.76 54.92
N ASN A 130 -65.05 29.85 54.94
CA ASN A 130 -64.74 30.67 53.75
C ASN A 130 -63.26 31.16 53.71
N GLU A 131 -62.30 30.33 54.14
CA GLU A 131 -60.85 30.63 54.03
C GLU A 131 -60.07 29.44 53.42
N PHE A 132 -58.88 29.72 52.88
CA PHE A 132 -58.17 28.92 51.87
C PHE A 132 -57.51 27.63 52.41
N PHE A 133 -57.23 26.67 51.51
CA PHE A 133 -56.74 25.32 51.83
C PHE A 133 -55.31 25.02 51.33
N ASN A 134 -54.50 26.05 51.09
CA ASN A 134 -53.32 25.93 50.22
C ASN A 134 -52.00 25.97 51.00
N VAL A 135 -51.78 25.00 51.90
CA VAL A 135 -50.46 24.73 52.51
C VAL A 135 -49.98 23.34 52.10
N LEU A 136 -48.88 23.29 51.34
CA LEU A 136 -48.20 22.07 50.93
C LEU A 136 -46.78 22.03 51.50
N TYR A 137 -46.37 20.87 52.03
CA TYR A 137 -45.01 20.59 52.45
C TYR A 137 -44.48 19.37 51.69
N LYS A 138 -43.53 19.60 50.76
CA LYS A 138 -43.10 18.59 49.80
C LYS A 138 -41.59 18.56 49.55
N ASN A 139 -41.12 17.47 48.93
CA ASN A 139 -39.92 17.47 48.11
C ASN A 139 -40.28 17.34 46.61
N GLU A 140 -39.31 17.57 45.74
CA GLU A 140 -39.41 17.21 44.32
C GLU A 140 -39.11 15.72 44.11
N MET A 141 -39.66 15.12 43.04
CA MET A 141 -39.47 13.70 42.70
C MET A 141 -37.99 13.35 42.51
N THR A 142 -37.46 12.47 43.38
CA THR A 142 -36.00 12.23 43.50
C THR A 142 -35.63 10.75 43.61
N HIS A 143 -34.46 10.39 43.08
CA HIS A 143 -33.82 9.09 43.33
C HIS A 143 -33.22 8.99 44.74
N SER A 144 -32.98 10.10 45.43
CA SER A 144 -32.51 10.09 46.81
C SER A 144 -33.67 9.75 47.75
N LEU A 145 -33.88 8.45 47.97
CA LEU A 145 -34.87 7.94 48.91
C LEU A 145 -34.69 8.56 50.31
N THR A 146 -33.44 8.84 50.70
CA THR A 146 -33.05 9.55 51.94
C THR A 146 -33.69 10.93 52.05
N ASP A 147 -33.78 11.69 50.96
CA ASP A 147 -34.31 13.06 50.97
C ASP A 147 -35.82 13.04 51.25
N THR A 148 -36.55 12.12 50.60
CA THR A 148 -37.99 11.90 50.86
C THR A 148 -38.23 11.45 52.30
N LYS A 149 -37.42 10.54 52.84
CA LYS A 149 -37.50 10.15 54.27
C LYS A 149 -37.21 11.32 55.21
N ALA A 150 -36.22 12.14 54.89
CA ALA A 150 -35.91 13.34 55.67
C ALA A 150 -37.05 14.37 55.63
N THR A 151 -37.76 14.51 54.50
CA THR A 151 -38.98 15.33 54.40
C THR A 151 -40.10 14.79 55.27
N ILE A 152 -40.34 13.47 55.27
CA ILE A 152 -41.29 12.81 56.19
C ILE A 152 -40.90 13.06 57.66
N ASP A 153 -39.63 12.89 58.03
CA ASP A 153 -39.16 13.14 59.40
C ASP A 153 -39.26 14.62 59.80
N ASN A 154 -39.15 15.56 58.85
CA ASN A 154 -39.38 17.00 59.10
C ASN A 154 -40.83 17.29 59.51
N VAL A 155 -41.83 16.61 58.93
CA VAL A 155 -43.25 16.77 59.32
C VAL A 155 -43.44 16.41 60.80
N THR A 156 -42.97 15.23 61.22
CA THR A 156 -43.14 14.75 62.59
C THR A 156 -42.32 15.57 63.58
N THR A 157 -41.06 15.90 63.27
CA THR A 157 -40.17 16.62 64.19
C THR A 157 -40.50 18.11 64.36
N LYS A 158 -41.05 18.76 63.33
CA LYS A 158 -41.50 20.16 63.39
C LYS A 158 -42.98 20.31 63.76
N GLN A 159 -43.70 19.20 63.94
CA GLN A 159 -45.13 19.17 64.27
C GLN A 159 -45.98 19.99 63.27
N LEU A 160 -45.78 19.74 61.98
CA LEU A 160 -46.50 20.44 60.91
C LEU A 160 -47.91 19.89 60.75
N TYR A 161 -48.88 20.47 61.46
CA TYR A 161 -50.31 20.17 61.34
C TYR A 161 -51.16 21.44 61.25
N GLY A 162 -52.34 21.33 60.61
CA GLY A 162 -53.31 22.42 60.44
C GLY A 162 -54.76 22.00 60.68
N ASN A 163 -55.71 22.90 60.44
CA ASN A 163 -57.09 22.80 60.92
C ASN A 163 -58.08 22.03 60.03
N GLY A 164 -57.64 21.45 58.91
CA GLY A 164 -58.57 20.84 57.96
C GLY A 164 -57.94 19.89 56.95
N THR A 165 -58.80 19.07 56.36
CA THR A 165 -58.49 17.96 55.46
C THR A 165 -58.97 18.29 54.04
N PRO A 166 -58.17 18.98 53.20
CA PRO A 166 -58.52 19.28 51.81
C PRO A 166 -58.09 18.17 50.85
N THR A 167 -58.46 16.91 51.14
CA THR A 167 -57.95 15.71 50.44
C THR A 167 -58.14 15.73 48.92
N ALA A 168 -59.26 16.25 48.41
CA ALA A 168 -59.49 16.33 46.97
C ALA A 168 -58.46 17.27 46.28
N TYR A 169 -58.21 18.43 46.86
CA TYR A 169 -57.19 19.39 46.41
C TYR A 169 -55.77 18.82 46.55
N GLY A 170 -55.43 18.19 47.68
CA GLY A 170 -54.12 17.59 47.91
C GLY A 170 -53.74 16.49 46.90
N ILE A 171 -54.71 15.66 46.48
CA ILE A 171 -54.52 14.67 45.40
C ILE A 171 -54.36 15.35 44.04
N GLN A 172 -55.16 16.39 43.75
CA GLN A 172 -55.13 17.10 42.48
C GLN A 172 -53.79 17.83 42.27
N GLU A 173 -53.34 18.62 43.25
CA GLU A 173 -52.04 19.28 43.25
C GLU A 173 -50.88 18.28 43.13
N ALA A 174 -50.96 17.14 43.83
CA ALA A 174 -49.94 16.10 43.71
C ALA A 174 -49.85 15.49 42.30
N LEU A 175 -50.99 15.35 41.61
CA LEU A 175 -51.04 14.89 40.21
C LEU A 175 -50.45 15.94 39.27
N GLU A 176 -50.85 17.21 39.42
CA GLU A 176 -50.39 18.32 38.57
C GLU A 176 -48.89 18.62 38.77
N ASP A 177 -48.39 18.60 40.01
CA ASP A 177 -46.98 18.80 40.33
C ASP A 177 -46.10 17.65 39.79
N TYR A 178 -46.56 16.41 39.94
CA TYR A 178 -45.88 15.25 39.35
C TYR A 178 -45.87 15.33 37.82
N GLN A 179 -46.97 15.70 37.18
CA GLN A 179 -47.07 15.84 35.72
C GLN A 179 -46.27 17.04 35.18
N ALA A 180 -46.21 18.16 35.89
CA ALA A 180 -45.40 19.32 35.52
C ALA A 180 -43.91 18.99 35.52
N ASN A 181 -43.46 18.23 36.52
CA ASN A 181 -42.08 17.72 36.62
C ASN A 181 -41.81 16.50 35.71
N ASN A 182 -42.83 15.73 35.33
CA ASN A 182 -42.73 14.53 34.50
C ASN A 182 -43.74 14.55 33.32
N PRO A 183 -43.61 15.49 32.38
CA PRO A 183 -44.61 15.74 31.32
C PRO A 183 -44.68 14.63 30.24
N ILE A 184 -43.82 13.61 30.32
CA ILE A 184 -43.83 12.43 29.45
C ILE A 184 -43.76 11.18 30.32
N LYS A 185 -44.78 10.32 30.20
CA LYS A 185 -44.84 9.04 30.93
C LYS A 185 -43.88 8.02 30.32
N GLU A 186 -42.87 7.59 31.07
CA GLU A 186 -41.95 6.50 30.68
C GLU A 186 -42.72 5.17 30.55
N SER A 187 -42.59 4.48 29.42
CA SER A 187 -43.35 3.24 29.15
C SER A 187 -42.87 1.99 29.91
N ASN A 188 -41.74 2.07 30.61
CA ASN A 188 -41.22 1.02 31.51
C ASN A 188 -41.04 1.57 32.94
N ARG A 189 -41.97 2.44 33.37
CA ARG A 189 -42.01 3.03 34.70
C ARG A 189 -43.46 3.05 35.18
N GLU A 190 -43.73 2.30 36.24
CA GLU A 190 -44.99 2.39 36.97
C GLU A 190 -44.98 3.64 37.85
N THR A 191 -46.12 4.29 38.04
CA THR A 191 -46.27 5.38 39.02
C THR A 191 -47.38 5.00 39.98
N LEU A 192 -47.09 4.96 41.28
CA LEU A 192 -48.05 4.71 42.35
C LEU A 192 -48.25 5.97 43.18
N PHE A 193 -49.47 6.50 43.16
CA PHE A 193 -49.93 7.51 44.11
C PHE A 193 -50.43 6.80 45.38
N LEU A 194 -49.74 6.99 46.50
CA LEU A 194 -50.10 6.47 47.80
C LEU A 194 -50.73 7.59 48.64
N VAL A 195 -52.05 7.64 48.67
CA VAL A 195 -52.82 8.64 49.42
C VAL A 195 -53.09 8.15 50.83
N VAL A 196 -52.86 8.99 51.83
CA VAL A 196 -53.11 8.69 53.26
C VAL A 196 -53.83 9.86 53.92
N THR A 197 -55.04 9.64 54.45
CA THR A 197 -55.90 10.68 55.04
C THR A 197 -56.73 10.14 56.20
N ASP A 198 -57.21 11.00 57.12
CA ASP A 198 -57.82 10.55 58.38
C ASP A 198 -59.31 10.94 58.56
N GLY A 199 -59.70 12.10 58.03
CA GLY A 199 -60.97 12.74 58.33
C GLY A 199 -62.03 12.67 57.23
N PHE A 200 -63.02 13.57 57.34
CA PHE A 200 -63.89 13.95 56.23
C PHE A 200 -63.16 15.02 55.38
N PRO A 201 -63.22 14.96 54.04
CA PRO A 201 -62.81 16.08 53.20
C PRO A 201 -63.69 17.29 53.47
N ASN A 202 -63.07 18.46 53.65
CA ASN A 202 -63.75 19.75 53.81
C ASN A 202 -63.63 20.66 52.57
N GLY A 203 -62.94 20.20 51.53
CA GLY A 203 -62.73 20.93 50.28
C GLY A 203 -62.86 20.10 49.01
N ASP A 204 -63.19 20.80 47.93
CA ASP A 204 -63.17 20.28 46.56
C ASP A 204 -61.78 20.35 45.92
N ILE A 205 -61.66 19.86 44.68
CA ILE A 205 -60.41 19.86 43.89
C ILE A 205 -59.86 21.26 43.55
N ASP A 206 -60.66 22.32 43.69
CA ASP A 206 -60.22 23.71 43.44
C ASP A 206 -59.68 24.40 44.72
N GLY A 207 -59.56 23.66 45.83
CA GLY A 207 -59.11 24.19 47.12
C GLY A 207 -60.15 25.07 47.83
N LYS A 208 -61.44 24.93 47.48
CA LYS A 208 -62.52 25.74 48.03
C LYS A 208 -63.26 25.03 49.17
N ALA A 209 -63.52 25.79 50.24
CA ALA A 209 -64.26 25.34 51.41
C ALA A 209 -65.75 25.04 51.12
N LEU A 210 -66.22 23.88 51.60
CA LEU A 210 -67.62 23.45 51.53
C LEU A 210 -68.11 23.07 52.93
N THR A 211 -69.29 23.57 53.31
CA THR A 211 -69.86 23.30 54.63
C THR A 211 -70.35 21.85 54.76
N PRO A 212 -69.99 21.09 55.81
CA PRO A 212 -70.41 19.69 55.96
C PRO A 212 -71.94 19.46 55.99
N SER A 213 -72.73 20.50 56.28
CA SER A 213 -74.20 20.48 56.23
C SER A 213 -74.79 20.46 54.81
N THR A 214 -74.00 20.79 53.77
CA THR A 214 -74.44 20.82 52.37
C THR A 214 -73.95 19.61 51.57
N SER A 215 -74.63 18.47 51.77
CA SER A 215 -74.50 17.26 50.94
C SER A 215 -73.09 16.69 50.77
N MET A 216 -72.76 15.73 51.64
CA MET A 216 -71.57 14.85 51.59
C MET A 216 -71.26 14.26 50.20
N VAL A 217 -72.28 14.14 49.32
CA VAL A 217 -72.16 13.68 47.93
C VAL A 217 -71.34 14.62 47.04
N GLN A 218 -71.16 15.90 47.40
CA GLN A 218 -70.30 16.82 46.63
C GLN A 218 -68.82 16.61 46.93
N LEU A 219 -68.47 16.58 48.22
CA LEU A 219 -67.10 16.37 48.73
C LEU A 219 -66.56 14.95 48.43
N LEU A 220 -67.46 13.98 48.24
CA LEU A 220 -67.15 12.63 47.76
C LEU A 220 -67.63 12.40 46.31
N GLY A 221 -67.93 13.47 45.59
CA GLY A 221 -68.53 13.40 44.26
C GLY A 221 -67.51 13.07 43.16
N PRO A 222 -67.93 12.40 42.08
CA PRO A 222 -67.08 12.09 40.92
C PRO A 222 -66.78 13.32 40.04
N THR A 223 -67.31 14.51 40.38
CA THR A 223 -67.10 15.77 39.63
C THR A 223 -66.05 16.68 40.24
N THR A 224 -66.02 16.83 41.57
CA THR A 224 -65.16 17.80 42.27
C THR A 224 -64.68 17.33 43.66
N GLY A 225 -65.05 16.12 44.09
CA GLY A 225 -64.66 15.56 45.39
C GLY A 225 -63.47 14.61 45.32
N ILE A 226 -63.22 13.85 46.40
CA ILE A 226 -62.13 12.83 46.43
C ILE A 226 -62.22 11.87 45.24
N ASN A 227 -63.41 11.39 44.91
CA ASN A 227 -63.62 10.46 43.81
C ASN A 227 -63.30 11.08 42.43
N ALA A 228 -63.40 12.41 42.28
CA ALA A 228 -62.95 13.10 41.06
C ALA A 228 -61.41 13.10 40.98
N ALA A 229 -60.72 13.47 42.07
CA ALA A 229 -59.27 13.52 42.11
C ALA A 229 -58.63 12.13 41.89
N LEU A 230 -59.15 11.08 42.54
CA LEU A 230 -58.73 9.69 42.31
C LEU A 230 -59.02 9.23 40.87
N SER A 231 -60.17 9.62 40.31
CA SER A 231 -60.51 9.40 38.90
C SER A 231 -59.53 10.10 37.95
N HIS A 232 -59.02 11.30 38.29
CA HIS A 232 -58.02 11.99 37.47
C HIS A 232 -56.67 11.26 37.47
N VAL A 233 -56.20 10.78 38.62
CA VAL A 233 -54.95 10.00 38.73
C VAL A 233 -55.04 8.69 37.94
N THR A 234 -56.14 7.95 38.11
CA THR A 234 -56.37 6.69 37.38
C THR A 234 -56.68 6.89 35.90
N SER A 235 -57.28 8.02 35.49
CA SER A 235 -57.48 8.39 34.09
C SER A 235 -56.17 8.83 33.39
N ALA A 236 -55.19 9.36 34.13
CA ALA A 236 -53.80 9.48 33.68
C ALA A 236 -53.08 8.10 33.62
N GLY A 237 -53.78 7.03 33.98
CA GLY A 237 -53.31 5.64 33.96
C GLY A 237 -52.25 5.35 35.01
N TYR A 238 -52.15 6.14 36.08
CA TYR A 238 -51.27 5.85 37.20
C TYR A 238 -51.96 4.92 38.19
N LEU A 239 -51.19 4.12 38.93
CA LEU A 239 -51.73 3.36 40.05
C LEU A 239 -52.07 4.30 41.20
N THR A 240 -53.09 3.95 41.98
CA THR A 240 -53.55 4.74 43.12
C THR A 240 -53.97 3.82 44.25
N SER A 241 -53.37 4.02 45.41
CA SER A 241 -53.73 3.41 46.69
C SER A 241 -54.28 4.49 47.62
N PHE A 242 -55.31 4.16 48.40
CA PHE A 242 -55.99 5.10 49.29
C PHE A 242 -56.18 4.48 50.68
N GLY A 243 -55.35 4.90 51.63
CA GLY A 243 -55.48 4.60 53.04
C GLY A 243 -56.30 5.67 53.76
N LEU A 244 -57.45 5.27 54.32
CA LEU A 244 -58.30 6.11 55.15
C LEU A 244 -58.20 5.67 56.61
N TRP A 245 -57.70 6.56 57.47
CA TRP A 245 -57.26 6.30 58.84
C TRP A 245 -58.19 6.94 59.87
N GLN A 246 -59.32 6.28 60.17
CA GLN A 246 -60.33 6.84 61.05
C GLN A 246 -60.11 6.43 62.51
N ASN A 247 -59.94 7.41 63.41
CA ASN A 247 -60.20 7.19 64.84
C ASN A 247 -61.71 7.09 65.07
N LYS A 248 -62.26 5.89 64.84
CA LYS A 248 -63.70 5.61 64.91
C LYS A 248 -64.35 6.15 66.19
N VAL A 249 -63.71 5.95 67.35
CA VAL A 249 -64.29 6.35 68.65
C VAL A 249 -64.41 7.87 68.76
N SER A 250 -63.40 8.63 68.32
CA SER A 250 -63.47 10.09 68.28
C SER A 250 -64.51 10.59 67.29
N LEU A 251 -64.57 10.02 66.09
CA LEU A 251 -65.46 10.49 65.03
C LEU A 251 -66.94 10.11 65.25
N GLU A 252 -67.24 8.94 65.85
CA GLU A 252 -68.60 8.61 66.30
C GLU A 252 -69.07 9.48 67.48
N ALA A 253 -68.14 9.98 68.31
CA ALA A 253 -68.45 10.89 69.41
C ALA A 253 -68.66 12.34 68.94
N GLU A 254 -67.89 12.82 67.96
CA GLU A 254 -68.00 14.18 67.43
C GLU A 254 -69.21 14.35 66.49
N TRP A 255 -69.42 13.42 65.56
CA TRP A 255 -70.44 13.57 64.50
C TRP A 255 -71.71 12.73 64.75
N GLY A 256 -71.68 11.87 65.77
CA GLY A 256 -72.72 10.90 66.05
C GLY A 256 -72.66 9.68 65.12
N ALA A 257 -72.79 8.49 65.69
CA ALA A 257 -72.62 7.22 64.98
C ALA A 257 -73.44 7.08 63.68
N SER A 258 -74.62 7.70 63.56
CA SER A 258 -75.39 7.64 62.30
C SER A 258 -74.71 8.38 61.14
N LEU A 259 -74.12 9.55 61.37
CA LEU A 259 -73.48 10.33 60.30
C LEU A 259 -72.13 9.70 59.93
N TYR A 260 -71.34 9.34 60.95
CA TYR A 260 -70.11 8.58 60.79
C TYR A 260 -70.31 7.29 60.00
N ASN A 261 -71.26 6.41 60.37
CA ASN A 261 -71.45 5.16 59.64
C ASN A 261 -72.03 5.39 58.24
N ASN A 262 -72.81 6.45 57.99
CA ASN A 262 -73.25 6.80 56.63
C ASN A 262 -72.06 7.20 55.73
N TYR A 263 -71.10 7.98 56.23
CA TYR A 263 -69.86 8.28 55.54
C TYR A 263 -69.03 7.03 55.31
N ASN A 264 -68.77 6.26 56.37
CA ASN A 264 -67.94 5.07 56.32
C ASN A 264 -68.50 4.04 55.32
N ASN A 265 -69.82 3.84 55.30
CA ASN A 265 -70.51 3.02 54.31
C ASN A 265 -70.40 3.60 52.89
N TYR A 266 -70.58 4.92 52.70
CA TYR A 266 -70.43 5.54 51.38
C TYR A 266 -69.00 5.35 50.84
N ILE A 267 -67.99 5.61 51.66
CA ILE A 267 -66.59 5.44 51.30
C ILE A 267 -66.32 3.97 50.90
N ASN A 268 -66.66 3.01 51.77
CA ASN A 268 -66.50 1.57 51.51
C ASN A 268 -67.25 1.09 50.25
N THR A 269 -68.36 1.73 49.89
CA THR A 269 -69.15 1.35 48.70
C THR A 269 -68.60 1.97 47.42
N ASN A 270 -68.05 3.20 47.48
CA ASN A 270 -67.77 4.01 46.30
C ASN A 270 -66.27 4.14 46.00
N VAL A 271 -65.42 4.46 46.99
CA VAL A 271 -63.99 4.75 46.76
C VAL A 271 -63.20 3.57 46.13
N PRO A 272 -63.47 2.28 46.46
CA PRO A 272 -62.86 1.14 45.76
C PRO A 272 -63.01 1.13 44.23
N ASN A 273 -63.95 1.90 43.67
CA ASN A 273 -64.19 2.00 42.22
C ASN A 273 -63.42 3.14 41.55
N PHE A 274 -62.69 3.98 42.33
CA PHE A 274 -61.94 5.14 41.84
C PHE A 274 -60.42 5.05 42.12
N VAL A 275 -59.99 4.16 43.02
CA VAL A 275 -58.59 3.69 43.08
C VAL A 275 -58.27 2.74 41.91
N SER A 276 -56.98 2.53 41.60
CA SER A 276 -56.59 1.74 40.42
C SER A 276 -56.97 0.27 40.50
N ARG A 277 -57.14 -0.27 41.71
CA ARG A 277 -57.73 -1.58 41.99
C ARG A 277 -58.50 -1.51 43.31
N SER A 278 -59.58 -2.26 43.44
CA SER A 278 -60.43 -2.27 44.65
C SER A 278 -59.69 -2.71 45.91
N GLU A 279 -58.71 -3.59 45.77
CA GLU A 279 -57.82 -4.08 46.83
C GLU A 279 -56.71 -3.09 47.21
N PHE A 280 -56.62 -1.93 46.54
CA PHE A 280 -55.73 -0.82 46.94
C PHE A 280 -56.48 0.26 47.75
N PHE A 281 -57.69 -0.04 48.24
CA PHE A 281 -58.45 0.82 49.14
C PHE A 281 -58.47 0.21 50.55
N PHE A 282 -58.05 0.97 51.55
CA PHE A 282 -57.85 0.50 52.92
C PHE A 282 -58.59 1.39 53.93
N ASN A 283 -59.65 0.86 54.55
CA ASN A 283 -60.47 1.61 55.51
C ASN A 283 -60.15 1.23 56.96
N MET A 284 -59.09 1.84 57.47
CA MET A 284 -58.51 1.61 58.78
C MET A 284 -59.34 2.32 59.86
N ASN A 285 -60.32 1.59 60.40
CA ASN A 285 -61.14 2.06 61.52
C ASN A 285 -60.49 1.60 62.83
N ASN A 286 -59.66 2.47 63.41
CA ASN A 286 -58.56 2.08 64.28
C ASN A 286 -58.98 1.41 65.59
N ASN A 287 -58.48 0.19 65.79
CA ASN A 287 -58.21 -0.43 67.09
C ASN A 287 -56.72 -0.83 67.12
N ASP A 288 -55.86 0.18 66.98
CA ASP A 288 -54.38 0.20 67.05
C ASP A 288 -53.53 -0.69 66.10
N ASN A 289 -54.03 -1.84 65.62
CA ASN A 289 -53.23 -2.74 64.75
C ASN A 289 -53.17 -2.33 63.26
N SER A 290 -54.09 -1.48 62.81
CA SER A 290 -54.34 -1.17 61.39
C SER A 290 -53.13 -0.61 60.62
N ILE A 291 -52.18 0.05 61.30
CA ILE A 291 -51.01 0.65 60.62
C ILE A 291 -50.09 -0.44 60.07
N GLY A 292 -49.91 -1.54 60.81
CA GLY A 292 -49.05 -2.65 60.39
C GLY A 292 -49.67 -3.46 59.26
N GLU A 293 -51.00 -3.56 59.24
CA GLU A 293 -51.78 -4.22 58.18
C GLU A 293 -51.66 -3.41 56.87
N PHE A 294 -52.06 -2.14 56.86
CA PHE A 294 -51.92 -1.26 55.69
C PHE A 294 -50.47 -1.10 55.24
N ALA A 295 -49.51 -1.04 56.17
CA ALA A 295 -48.10 -1.00 55.79
C ALA A 295 -47.63 -2.32 55.18
N SER A 296 -48.10 -3.47 55.67
CA SER A 296 -47.82 -4.77 55.06
C SER A 296 -48.48 -4.91 53.69
N GLU A 297 -49.69 -4.38 53.50
CA GLU A 297 -50.42 -4.40 52.23
C GLU A 297 -49.83 -3.41 51.22
N VAL A 298 -49.35 -2.23 51.66
CA VAL A 298 -48.58 -1.30 50.82
C VAL A 298 -47.20 -1.88 50.47
N LYS A 299 -46.54 -2.55 51.42
CA LYS A 299 -45.28 -3.27 51.17
C LYS A 299 -45.49 -4.43 50.20
N ASP A 300 -46.60 -5.17 50.29
CA ASP A 300 -46.95 -6.22 49.33
C ASP A 300 -47.38 -5.66 47.97
N ILE A 301 -48.15 -4.57 47.91
CA ILE A 301 -48.44 -3.84 46.66
C ILE A 301 -47.14 -3.41 45.98
N ILE A 302 -46.18 -2.90 46.74
CA ILE A 302 -44.85 -2.58 46.21
C ILE A 302 -44.17 -3.89 45.76
N GLN A 303 -43.96 -4.86 46.64
CA GLN A 303 -43.21 -6.09 46.34
C GLN A 303 -43.79 -6.92 45.18
N THR A 304 -45.12 -7.05 45.11
CA THR A 304 -45.86 -7.85 44.11
C THR A 304 -46.10 -7.10 42.79
N ASN A 305 -45.98 -5.76 42.75
CA ASN A 305 -45.83 -5.03 41.47
C ASN A 305 -44.36 -4.86 41.04
N LEU A 306 -43.42 -5.40 41.83
CA LEU A 306 -41.98 -5.36 41.59
C LEU A 306 -41.35 -6.75 41.27
N ASN A 307 -41.87 -7.87 41.79
CA ASN A 307 -41.30 -9.22 41.62
C ASN A 307 -42.36 -10.25 41.17
N ASP A 308 -41.92 -11.27 40.41
CA ASP A 308 -42.73 -12.45 40.07
C ASP A 308 -42.88 -13.42 41.27
N GLN A 309 -44.07 -13.99 41.48
CA GLN A 309 -44.35 -14.95 42.57
C GLN A 309 -44.34 -16.43 42.10
N LEU A 310 -43.62 -17.32 42.81
CA LEU A 310 -43.61 -18.77 42.54
C LEU A 310 -44.76 -19.55 43.21
N SER A 311 -45.50 -20.34 42.42
CA SER A 311 -46.51 -21.29 42.92
C SER A 311 -46.61 -22.56 42.07
N ILE A 312 -47.05 -23.67 42.67
CA ILE A 312 -47.36 -24.94 41.97
C ILE A 312 -48.85 -25.28 42.06
N SER A 313 -49.40 -25.89 41.00
CA SER A 313 -50.77 -26.40 40.98
C SER A 313 -50.86 -27.75 40.27
N GLU A 314 -51.55 -28.70 40.90
CA GLU A 314 -51.59 -30.12 40.51
C GLU A 314 -53.01 -30.70 40.54
N LYS A 315 -53.34 -31.63 39.64
CA LYS A 315 -54.69 -32.21 39.56
C LYS A 315 -54.72 -33.67 39.99
N VAL A 316 -55.25 -33.90 41.19
CA VAL A 316 -55.56 -35.24 41.70
C VAL A 316 -56.71 -35.85 40.88
N SER A 317 -56.58 -37.14 40.56
CA SER A 317 -57.48 -37.80 39.61
C SER A 317 -58.79 -38.27 40.24
N ALA A 318 -59.85 -38.33 39.42
CA ALA A 318 -61.20 -38.66 39.89
C ALA A 318 -61.28 -40.06 40.51
N GLY A 319 -61.82 -40.12 41.74
CA GLY A 319 -61.79 -41.32 42.57
C GLY A 319 -60.57 -41.42 43.49
N GLN A 320 -59.72 -40.39 43.55
CA GLN A 320 -58.61 -40.27 44.49
C GLN A 320 -58.68 -39.01 45.36
N THR A 321 -57.96 -39.03 46.49
CA THR A 321 -57.92 -37.94 47.48
C THR A 321 -56.48 -37.70 47.95
N TYR A 322 -56.10 -36.44 48.17
CA TYR A 322 -54.83 -36.06 48.82
C TYR A 322 -54.78 -36.51 50.29
N VAL A 323 -53.63 -37.06 50.71
CA VAL A 323 -53.35 -37.41 52.10
C VAL A 323 -52.73 -36.20 52.82
N ALA A 324 -53.56 -35.40 53.51
CA ALA A 324 -53.11 -34.23 54.27
C ALA A 324 -51.98 -34.58 55.26
N GLY A 325 -50.97 -33.72 55.37
CA GLY A 325 -49.77 -34.00 56.18
C GLY A 325 -48.73 -34.90 55.51
N SER A 326 -48.91 -35.28 54.24
CA SER A 326 -47.90 -35.99 53.45
C SER A 326 -46.96 -35.08 52.67
N ALA A 327 -47.32 -33.79 52.54
CA ALA A 327 -46.56 -32.82 51.77
C ALA A 327 -45.19 -32.51 52.39
N LYS A 328 -44.13 -32.51 51.57
CA LYS A 328 -42.78 -32.08 51.96
C LYS A 328 -42.04 -31.41 50.82
N VAL A 329 -41.19 -30.45 51.17
CA VAL A 329 -40.16 -29.86 50.29
C VAL A 329 -38.80 -30.29 50.80
N GLU A 330 -37.95 -30.85 49.94
CA GLU A 330 -36.57 -31.24 50.24
C GLU A 330 -35.62 -30.57 49.24
N ASN A 331 -34.43 -30.11 49.66
CA ASN A 331 -33.43 -29.58 48.74
C ASN A 331 -32.69 -30.70 47.98
N SER A 332 -31.86 -30.35 47.00
CA SER A 332 -31.00 -31.28 46.25
C SER A 332 -30.04 -32.14 47.11
N ALA A 333 -29.83 -31.80 48.39
CA ALA A 333 -29.09 -32.61 49.36
C ALA A 333 -29.98 -33.56 50.21
N GLY A 334 -31.29 -33.64 49.93
CA GLY A 334 -32.25 -34.48 50.64
C GLY A 334 -32.63 -33.96 52.04
N GLN A 335 -32.45 -32.67 52.30
CA GLN A 335 -32.81 -32.04 53.57
C GLN A 335 -34.18 -31.36 53.46
N THR A 336 -35.09 -31.69 54.36
CA THR A 336 -36.42 -31.05 54.41
C THR A 336 -36.32 -29.57 54.75
N ILE A 337 -37.00 -28.73 53.97
CA ILE A 337 -37.01 -27.27 54.09
C ILE A 337 -38.33 -26.81 54.72
N ALA A 338 -38.27 -25.87 55.65
CA ALA A 338 -39.44 -25.31 56.31
C ALA A 338 -39.98 -24.10 55.54
N ILE A 339 -41.23 -24.20 55.05
CA ILE A 339 -41.96 -23.08 54.45
C ILE A 339 -42.55 -22.19 55.58
N PRO A 340 -42.50 -20.86 55.48
CA PRO A 340 -43.06 -19.97 56.51
C PRO A 340 -44.60 -19.99 56.55
N ALA A 341 -45.16 -19.53 57.67
CA ALA A 341 -46.60 -19.38 57.84
C ALA A 341 -47.17 -18.27 56.92
N PRO A 342 -48.39 -18.43 56.37
CA PRO A 342 -49.34 -19.52 56.56
C PRO A 342 -49.20 -20.68 55.54
N TYR A 343 -48.13 -20.72 54.75
CA TYR A 343 -48.03 -21.56 53.53
C TYR A 343 -47.44 -22.96 53.77
N GLN A 344 -47.56 -23.54 54.96
CA GLN A 344 -46.83 -24.79 55.30
C GLN A 344 -47.39 -26.08 54.68
N GLU A 345 -48.64 -26.09 54.22
CA GLU A 345 -49.28 -27.22 53.52
C GLU A 345 -49.94 -26.73 52.22
N PRO A 346 -50.01 -27.58 51.18
CA PRO A 346 -50.81 -27.30 49.99
C PRO A 346 -52.31 -27.31 50.30
N THR A 347 -53.05 -26.40 49.65
CA THR A 347 -54.51 -26.38 49.69
C THR A 347 -55.10 -27.38 48.69
N PHE A 348 -56.14 -28.14 49.08
CA PHE A 348 -56.79 -29.12 48.20
C PHE A 348 -58.28 -28.81 48.02
N VAL A 349 -58.66 -28.31 46.84
CA VAL A 349 -60.03 -27.86 46.52
C VAL A 349 -60.39 -28.28 45.09
N ASN A 350 -61.61 -28.78 44.87
CA ASN A 350 -62.08 -29.21 43.54
C ASN A 350 -61.13 -30.17 42.80
N GLN A 351 -60.53 -31.12 43.53
CA GLN A 351 -59.49 -32.06 43.06
C GLN A 351 -58.17 -31.41 42.61
N THR A 352 -57.98 -30.11 42.83
CA THR A 352 -56.75 -29.39 42.54
C THR A 352 -56.00 -29.13 43.86
N LEU A 353 -54.71 -29.49 43.88
CA LEU A 353 -53.75 -29.27 44.95
C LEU A 353 -52.93 -28.01 44.59
N THR A 354 -52.75 -27.05 45.49
CA THR A 354 -52.03 -25.79 45.16
C THR A 354 -51.20 -25.30 46.34
N TRP A 355 -49.92 -24.99 46.09
CA TRP A 355 -48.94 -24.58 47.10
C TRP A 355 -48.20 -23.31 46.64
N ASN A 356 -48.16 -22.29 47.50
CA ASN A 356 -47.24 -21.15 47.34
C ASN A 356 -45.88 -21.53 47.94
N LEU A 357 -44.80 -21.32 47.17
CA LEU A 357 -43.43 -21.68 47.55
C LEU A 357 -42.44 -20.52 47.35
N ASP A 358 -42.91 -19.29 47.13
CA ASP A 358 -42.05 -18.15 46.76
C ASP A 358 -41.01 -17.76 47.83
N ALA A 359 -41.25 -18.12 49.09
CA ALA A 359 -40.29 -17.96 50.17
C ALA A 359 -39.07 -18.91 50.11
N LEU A 360 -39.00 -19.81 49.12
CA LEU A 360 -37.79 -20.61 48.85
C LEU A 360 -36.66 -19.72 48.29
N PRO A 361 -35.41 -19.90 48.76
CA PRO A 361 -34.22 -19.41 48.07
C PRO A 361 -34.08 -19.98 46.67
N GLU A 362 -33.15 -19.44 45.89
CA GLU A 362 -32.76 -20.04 44.61
C GLU A 362 -32.10 -21.41 44.79
N GLY A 363 -32.43 -22.36 43.91
CA GLY A 363 -31.89 -23.71 43.92
C GLY A 363 -32.87 -24.78 43.45
N GLU A 364 -32.39 -26.03 43.44
CA GLU A 364 -33.17 -27.21 43.09
C GLU A 364 -33.83 -27.84 44.33
N TYR A 365 -35.14 -28.03 44.25
CA TYR A 365 -35.95 -28.65 45.29
C TYR A 365 -36.78 -29.80 44.71
N THR A 366 -37.08 -30.80 45.55
CA THR A 366 -38.05 -31.85 45.25
C THR A 366 -39.23 -31.75 46.20
N VAL A 367 -40.45 -31.88 45.66
CA VAL A 367 -41.70 -31.84 46.41
C VAL A 367 -42.36 -33.21 46.36
N THR A 368 -42.80 -33.72 47.51
CA THR A 368 -43.47 -35.03 47.63
C THR A 368 -44.85 -34.90 48.27
N PHE A 369 -45.81 -35.72 47.83
CA PHE A 369 -47.15 -35.87 48.43
C PHE A 369 -47.82 -37.20 48.05
N ASP A 370 -48.78 -37.68 48.83
CA ASP A 370 -49.45 -38.99 48.65
C ASP A 370 -50.95 -38.86 48.26
N VAL A 371 -51.45 -39.78 47.42
CA VAL A 371 -52.87 -39.92 46.99
C VAL A 371 -53.30 -41.41 46.89
N THR A 372 -54.58 -41.77 46.72
CA THR A 372 -55.04 -43.19 46.77
C THR A 372 -56.27 -43.58 45.90
N GLY A 373 -56.29 -44.77 45.22
CA GLY A 373 -57.37 -45.29 44.32
C GLY A 373 -57.12 -46.70 43.66
N LYS A 374 -57.97 -47.17 42.71
CA LYS A 374 -57.92 -48.52 42.03
C LYS A 374 -58.25 -48.52 40.51
N VAL A 375 -57.68 -49.43 39.67
CA VAL A 375 -57.73 -49.38 38.15
C VAL A 375 -57.68 -50.78 37.40
N PRO A 376 -58.21 -50.96 36.15
CA PRO A 376 -58.15 -52.21 35.30
C PRO A 376 -57.37 -52.13 33.93
N VAL A 377 -57.18 -53.24 33.17
CA VAL A 377 -56.28 -53.37 31.96
C VAL A 377 -56.73 -54.29 30.76
N SER A 378 -55.92 -54.45 29.68
CA SER A 378 -56.24 -55.00 28.33
C SER A 378 -55.40 -56.21 27.79
N SER A 379 -55.77 -56.79 26.62
CA SER A 379 -55.11 -57.98 25.98
C SER A 379 -53.83 -57.65 25.17
N THR A 380 -52.96 -58.64 24.91
CA THR A 380 -51.61 -58.44 24.32
C THR A 380 -51.50 -58.89 22.84
N PRO A 381 -51.14 -58.03 21.88
CA PRO A 381 -50.91 -58.38 20.47
C PRO A 381 -49.45 -58.77 20.13
N SER A 382 -49.20 -59.17 18.87
CA SER A 382 -47.88 -59.43 18.24
C SER A 382 -47.90 -59.14 16.72
N ILE A 383 -46.73 -58.90 16.10
CA ILE A 383 -46.55 -58.63 14.65
C ILE A 383 -45.33 -59.39 14.10
N THR A 384 -45.46 -59.94 12.90
CA THR A 384 -44.37 -60.56 12.10
C THR A 384 -44.14 -59.78 10.80
N ALA A 385 -42.90 -59.36 10.57
CA ALA A 385 -42.41 -58.68 9.36
C ALA A 385 -40.87 -58.80 9.26
N GLU A 386 -40.31 -58.77 8.05
CA GLU A 386 -38.87 -58.96 7.76
C GLU A 386 -38.24 -57.70 7.13
N ASP A 387 -36.91 -57.56 7.25
CA ASP A 387 -36.14 -56.46 6.68
C ASP A 387 -35.95 -56.63 5.16
N ILE A 388 -35.93 -55.53 4.39
CA ILE A 388 -35.84 -55.55 2.91
C ILE A 388 -34.78 -54.58 2.36
N THR A 389 -34.47 -54.69 1.07
CA THR A 389 -33.58 -53.79 0.32
C THR A 389 -34.24 -53.35 -0.99
N LEU A 390 -34.05 -52.09 -1.37
CA LEU A 390 -34.61 -51.43 -2.55
C LEU A 390 -33.53 -50.59 -3.25
N SER A 391 -33.69 -50.30 -4.54
CA SER A 391 -32.91 -49.28 -5.24
C SER A 391 -33.51 -47.88 -5.09
N GLU A 392 -32.68 -46.85 -5.22
CA GLU A 392 -33.08 -45.45 -5.39
C GLU A 392 -34.10 -45.31 -6.54
N GLY A 393 -35.19 -44.58 -6.27
CA GLY A 393 -36.33 -44.40 -7.18
C GLY A 393 -37.35 -45.55 -7.23
N ALA A 394 -37.15 -46.65 -6.49
CA ALA A 394 -38.13 -47.74 -6.44
C ALA A 394 -39.47 -47.29 -5.84
N MET A 395 -40.60 -47.78 -6.39
CA MET A 395 -41.91 -47.57 -5.76
C MET A 395 -42.03 -48.43 -4.50
N PHE A 396 -42.43 -47.81 -3.39
CA PHE A 396 -42.56 -48.47 -2.10
C PHE A 396 -43.95 -48.22 -1.48
N ASP A 397 -44.65 -49.31 -1.15
CA ASP A 397 -45.84 -49.29 -0.31
C ASP A 397 -45.52 -50.08 0.97
N PRO A 398 -45.51 -49.44 2.15
CA PRO A 398 -45.09 -50.12 3.38
C PRO A 398 -45.93 -51.35 3.77
N ILE A 399 -47.17 -51.49 3.27
CA ILE A 399 -48.01 -52.67 3.53
C ILE A 399 -47.88 -53.68 2.39
N GLN A 400 -47.96 -53.25 1.12
CA GLN A 400 -47.96 -54.17 -0.02
C GLN A 400 -46.57 -54.72 -0.37
N THR A 401 -45.49 -53.94 -0.17
CA THR A 401 -44.12 -54.39 -0.47
C THR A 401 -43.55 -55.33 0.60
N VAL A 402 -44.01 -55.22 1.86
CA VAL A 402 -43.49 -55.99 3.00
C VAL A 402 -44.45 -57.08 3.48
N ASN A 403 -45.76 -56.91 3.28
CA ASN A 403 -46.82 -57.87 3.62
C ASN A 403 -46.80 -58.37 5.10
N PRO A 404 -46.84 -57.45 6.09
CA PRO A 404 -46.78 -57.80 7.52
C PRO A 404 -48.03 -58.53 8.03
N THR A 405 -47.91 -59.33 9.09
CA THR A 405 -49.02 -60.11 9.70
C THR A 405 -49.08 -59.98 11.22
N ALA A 406 -50.25 -60.17 11.84
CA ALA A 406 -50.46 -59.92 13.27
C ALA A 406 -51.58 -60.76 13.94
N THR A 407 -51.38 -61.08 15.22
CA THR A 407 -52.31 -61.83 16.10
C THR A 407 -52.26 -61.33 17.55
N ASP A 408 -53.10 -61.86 18.44
CA ASP A 408 -53.01 -61.62 19.90
C ASP A 408 -52.86 -62.90 20.74
N THR A 409 -52.66 -62.73 22.06
CA THR A 409 -52.56 -63.83 23.03
C THR A 409 -53.86 -64.63 23.24
N ALA A 410 -54.97 -64.22 22.63
CA ALA A 410 -56.22 -64.97 22.54
C ALA A 410 -56.42 -65.61 21.15
N SER A 411 -55.40 -65.57 20.29
CA SER A 411 -55.39 -66.07 18.91
C SER A 411 -56.34 -65.35 17.94
N ASN A 412 -56.76 -64.12 18.26
CA ASN A 412 -57.48 -63.28 17.31
C ASN A 412 -56.56 -62.84 16.18
N ASN A 413 -57.02 -62.88 14.93
CA ASN A 413 -56.29 -62.30 13.80
C ASN A 413 -56.43 -60.78 13.80
N LEU A 414 -55.32 -60.06 13.90
CA LEU A 414 -55.26 -58.60 13.91
C LEU A 414 -54.59 -58.03 12.64
N THR A 415 -54.30 -58.85 11.63
CA THR A 415 -53.56 -58.44 10.41
C THR A 415 -54.24 -57.28 9.67
N SER A 416 -55.57 -57.31 9.50
CA SER A 416 -56.33 -56.20 8.90
C SER A 416 -56.46 -54.95 9.79
N LYS A 417 -55.88 -54.98 11.00
CA LYS A 417 -55.80 -53.87 11.95
C LYS A 417 -54.37 -53.32 12.09
N ILE A 418 -53.38 -53.93 11.42
CA ILE A 418 -52.01 -53.39 11.33
C ILE A 418 -52.07 -52.02 10.68
N ARG A 419 -51.28 -51.09 11.21
CA ARG A 419 -51.07 -49.77 10.64
C ARG A 419 -49.58 -49.48 10.56
N VAL A 420 -49.21 -48.65 9.60
CA VAL A 420 -47.91 -48.00 9.59
C VAL A 420 -47.93 -46.95 10.70
N LYS A 421 -47.16 -47.16 11.77
CA LYS A 421 -46.98 -46.18 12.86
C LYS A 421 -46.03 -45.07 12.41
N ALA A 422 -44.94 -45.48 11.78
CA ALA A 422 -43.94 -44.62 11.18
C ALA A 422 -43.41 -45.29 9.91
N ASN A 423 -43.20 -44.48 8.88
CA ASN A 423 -42.48 -44.83 7.67
C ASN A 423 -41.62 -43.62 7.31
N ASP A 424 -40.32 -43.71 7.55
CA ASP A 424 -39.36 -42.68 7.12
C ASP A 424 -38.76 -42.99 5.74
N VAL A 425 -39.14 -44.13 5.13
CA VAL A 425 -38.60 -44.62 3.85
C VAL A 425 -38.86 -43.63 2.72
N ASP A 426 -37.79 -42.93 2.37
CA ASP A 426 -37.71 -42.02 1.25
C ASP A 426 -36.87 -42.68 0.15
N THR A 427 -37.52 -43.43 -0.75
CA THR A 427 -36.80 -44.07 -1.86
C THR A 427 -36.19 -43.08 -2.86
N SER A 428 -36.44 -41.76 -2.74
CA SER A 428 -35.73 -40.74 -3.54
C SER A 428 -34.30 -40.45 -3.05
N LYS A 429 -33.85 -41.12 -1.98
CA LYS A 429 -32.51 -40.94 -1.41
C LYS A 429 -31.91 -42.28 -0.94
N PRO A 430 -30.59 -42.47 -1.04
CA PRO A 430 -29.92 -43.65 -0.49
C PRO A 430 -29.80 -43.56 1.05
N GLY A 431 -30.04 -44.67 1.75
CA GLY A 431 -29.98 -44.70 3.22
C GLY A 431 -30.56 -45.98 3.85
N VAL A 432 -30.40 -46.11 5.17
CA VAL A 432 -31.08 -47.13 5.97
C VAL A 432 -32.30 -46.52 6.63
N TYR A 433 -33.47 -46.87 6.10
CA TYR A 433 -34.76 -46.41 6.54
C TYR A 433 -35.49 -47.49 7.35
N HIS A 434 -36.62 -47.12 7.93
CA HIS A 434 -37.39 -47.94 8.85
C HIS A 434 -38.89 -47.82 8.60
N VAL A 435 -39.57 -48.97 8.55
CA VAL A 435 -41.01 -49.03 8.74
C VAL A 435 -41.27 -49.61 10.12
N THR A 436 -42.00 -48.86 10.93
CA THR A 436 -42.56 -49.37 12.18
C THR A 436 -44.04 -49.63 11.98
N TYR A 437 -44.41 -50.90 11.99
CA TYR A 437 -45.80 -51.33 12.09
C TYR A 437 -46.27 -51.25 13.53
N GLU A 438 -47.53 -50.86 13.74
CA GLU A 438 -48.23 -51.07 15.01
C GLU A 438 -49.52 -51.85 14.83
N VAL A 439 -49.92 -52.54 15.90
CA VAL A 439 -51.25 -53.13 16.03
C VAL A 439 -51.63 -53.12 17.52
N MET A 440 -52.90 -52.83 17.80
CA MET A 440 -53.40 -52.70 19.17
C MET A 440 -54.21 -53.93 19.57
N GLY A 441 -54.02 -54.40 20.80
CA GLY A 441 -54.87 -55.42 21.42
C GLY A 441 -56.29 -54.94 21.67
N GLU A 442 -57.16 -55.85 22.08
CA GLU A 442 -58.57 -55.58 22.34
C GLU A 442 -58.88 -55.54 23.85
N PHE A 443 -59.95 -54.83 24.20
CA PHE A 443 -60.41 -54.73 25.59
C PHE A 443 -61.36 -55.89 25.91
N PRO A 444 -61.34 -56.44 27.13
CA PRO A 444 -62.42 -57.28 27.61
C PRO A 444 -63.72 -56.46 27.66
N ALA A 445 -64.86 -57.09 27.36
CA ALA A 445 -66.14 -56.41 27.33
C ALA A 445 -66.52 -55.83 28.71
N ASN A 446 -67.22 -54.69 28.70
CA ASN A 446 -67.82 -54.00 29.85
C ASN A 446 -66.86 -53.26 30.82
N ALA A 447 -65.63 -52.95 30.42
CA ALA A 447 -64.76 -52.04 31.18
C ALA A 447 -65.08 -50.55 30.88
N ASN A 448 -65.46 -49.78 31.91
CA ASN A 448 -65.56 -48.32 31.82
C ASN A 448 -64.15 -47.68 31.83
N GLN A 449 -63.95 -46.63 31.03
CA GLN A 449 -62.61 -46.17 30.61
C GLN A 449 -61.97 -45.06 31.47
N ALA A 450 -62.57 -44.64 32.59
CA ALA A 450 -62.28 -43.34 33.19
C ALA A 450 -61.66 -43.39 34.60
N ILE A 451 -60.38 -43.82 34.72
CA ILE A 451 -59.49 -43.53 35.86
C ILE A 451 -58.04 -43.42 35.33
N SER A 452 -57.29 -42.40 35.76
CA SER A 452 -55.81 -42.32 35.67
C SER A 452 -55.23 -41.88 37.03
N LEU A 453 -53.91 -41.75 37.14
CA LEU A 453 -53.21 -41.26 38.34
C LEU A 453 -52.12 -40.23 37.97
N ILE A 454 -52.49 -38.95 37.88
CA ILE A 454 -51.62 -37.75 37.91
C ILE A 454 -50.31 -37.84 37.07
N ASP A 455 -50.36 -37.38 35.82
CA ASP A 455 -49.19 -37.39 34.92
C ASP A 455 -48.39 -36.06 34.86
N SER A 456 -48.98 -34.88 35.14
CA SER A 456 -48.31 -33.58 34.99
C SER A 456 -49.02 -32.39 35.68
N GLY A 457 -48.25 -31.44 36.22
CA GLY A 457 -48.73 -30.18 36.80
C GLY A 457 -48.03 -28.93 36.26
N GLU A 458 -48.44 -27.74 36.72
CA GLU A 458 -47.93 -26.44 36.27
C GLU A 458 -47.21 -25.67 37.40
N ILE A 459 -45.97 -25.25 37.15
CA ILE A 459 -45.33 -24.15 37.87
C ILE A 459 -45.84 -22.85 37.25
N THR A 460 -46.46 -22.00 38.06
CA THR A 460 -46.90 -20.67 37.66
C THR A 460 -46.05 -19.63 38.38
N TYR A 461 -45.14 -19.01 37.63
CA TYR A 461 -44.57 -17.70 37.96
C TYR A 461 -45.62 -16.64 37.62
N ARG A 462 -46.07 -15.89 38.63
CA ARG A 462 -47.39 -15.27 38.61
C ARG A 462 -47.35 -13.75 38.54
N ASP A 463 -47.39 -13.22 37.32
CA ASP A 463 -47.72 -11.81 37.06
C ASP A 463 -49.25 -11.58 37.17
N ALA A 464 -49.66 -10.36 37.50
CA ALA A 464 -50.87 -10.10 38.27
C ALA A 464 -52.19 -9.98 37.47
N LEU A 465 -52.65 -11.05 36.81
CA LEU A 465 -54.07 -11.17 36.41
C LEU A 465 -54.61 -12.62 36.38
N LEU A 466 -55.49 -12.98 37.33
CA LEU A 466 -56.18 -14.28 37.33
C LEU A 466 -57.29 -14.32 36.27
N LYS A 467 -56.95 -14.61 35.01
CA LYS A 467 -57.95 -14.66 33.94
C LYS A 467 -57.62 -15.56 32.75
N THR A 468 -57.65 -16.89 32.96
CA THR A 468 -58.32 -17.88 32.10
C THR A 468 -58.20 -19.26 32.76
N LEU A 469 -59.31 -19.78 33.31
CA LEU A 469 -59.40 -21.16 33.80
C LEU A 469 -60.43 -21.94 32.96
N GLU A 470 -60.30 -21.84 31.64
CA GLU A 470 -61.19 -22.49 30.68
C GLU A 470 -60.59 -23.80 30.13
N LYS A 471 -61.26 -24.92 30.43
CA LYS A 471 -61.23 -26.20 29.69
C LYS A 471 -59.86 -26.74 29.24
N LEU A 472 -59.21 -27.49 30.13
CA LEU A 472 -58.49 -28.70 29.72
C LEU A 472 -59.47 -29.88 29.72
N ASP A 473 -60.08 -30.18 28.56
CA ASP A 473 -60.86 -31.41 28.34
C ASP A 473 -59.89 -32.58 28.06
N PHE A 474 -59.44 -33.27 29.12
CA PHE A 474 -58.46 -34.38 29.02
C PHE A 474 -59.13 -35.76 29.05
N VAL A 475 -58.70 -36.66 28.16
CA VAL A 475 -59.28 -38.02 28.01
C VAL A 475 -58.24 -39.07 28.42
N PRO A 476 -58.53 -39.96 29.39
CA PRO A 476 -57.54 -40.88 29.94
C PRO A 476 -57.18 -42.02 28.99
N SER A 477 -55.89 -42.34 28.96
CA SER A 477 -55.30 -43.44 28.19
C SER A 477 -55.34 -44.75 28.98
N VAL A 478 -56.45 -45.50 28.92
CA VAL A 478 -56.39 -46.94 29.27
C VAL A 478 -55.54 -47.62 28.20
N THR A 479 -54.26 -47.87 28.51
CA THR A 479 -53.30 -48.39 27.53
C THR A 479 -53.75 -49.75 26.98
N ARG A 480 -54.25 -49.74 25.74
CA ARG A 480 -54.26 -50.94 24.90
C ARG A 480 -52.81 -51.38 24.78
N LYS A 481 -52.51 -52.65 25.08
CA LYS A 481 -51.16 -53.15 24.77
C LYS A 481 -50.97 -53.06 23.26
N VAL A 482 -49.89 -52.41 22.84
CA VAL A 482 -49.53 -52.22 21.44
C VAL A 482 -48.34 -53.11 21.16
N ALA A 483 -48.38 -53.86 20.08
CA ALA A 483 -47.19 -54.47 19.50
C ALA A 483 -46.69 -53.53 18.41
N THR A 484 -45.40 -53.21 18.46
CA THR A 484 -44.71 -52.48 17.40
C THR A 484 -43.59 -53.33 16.86
N LYS A 485 -43.54 -53.51 15.55
CA LYS A 485 -42.44 -54.20 14.86
C LYS A 485 -41.83 -53.22 13.86
N THR A 486 -40.62 -52.77 14.19
CA THR A 486 -39.77 -52.05 13.25
C THR A 486 -39.00 -53.06 12.40
N ILE A 487 -38.95 -52.80 11.10
CA ILE A 487 -38.04 -53.43 10.14
C ILE A 487 -37.09 -52.37 9.57
N LYS A 488 -36.00 -52.82 8.97
CA LYS A 488 -35.14 -51.98 8.12
C LYS A 488 -35.53 -52.10 6.66
N VAL A 489 -35.47 -50.97 5.97
CA VAL A 489 -35.58 -50.85 4.51
C VAL A 489 -34.34 -50.12 4.04
N THR A 490 -33.37 -50.87 3.51
CA THR A 490 -32.15 -50.27 2.97
C THR A 490 -32.42 -49.83 1.54
N VAL A 491 -32.37 -48.52 1.27
CA VAL A 491 -32.38 -47.98 -0.09
C VAL A 491 -30.92 -47.81 -0.52
N THR A 492 -30.48 -48.59 -1.51
CA THR A 492 -29.17 -48.37 -2.15
C THR A 492 -29.25 -47.21 -3.12
N GLY A 493 -28.11 -46.64 -3.45
CA GLY A 493 -27.99 -45.61 -4.46
C GLY A 493 -26.72 -45.79 -5.24
N LYS A 494 -26.60 -45.01 -6.31
CA LYS A 494 -25.41 -45.07 -7.15
C LYS A 494 -24.16 -44.62 -6.40
N PRO A 495 -22.99 -45.25 -6.66
CA PRO A 495 -21.73 -44.82 -6.09
C PRO A 495 -21.33 -43.42 -6.60
N ILE A 496 -20.59 -42.67 -5.80
CA ILE A 496 -20.16 -41.29 -6.09
C ILE A 496 -18.68 -41.29 -6.46
N ILE A 497 -18.29 -40.59 -7.54
CA ILE A 497 -16.89 -40.39 -7.94
C ILE A 497 -16.45 -38.95 -7.65
N GLU A 498 -15.48 -38.80 -6.75
CA GLU A 498 -14.79 -37.55 -6.50
C GLU A 498 -13.52 -37.48 -7.37
N ALA A 499 -13.54 -36.53 -8.29
CA ALA A 499 -12.54 -36.24 -9.31
C ALA A 499 -12.76 -34.78 -9.74
N LYS A 500 -11.72 -34.11 -10.25
CA LYS A 500 -11.75 -32.71 -10.70
C LYS A 500 -11.13 -32.60 -12.09
N ASP A 501 -11.32 -31.46 -12.72
CA ASP A 501 -10.57 -31.09 -13.92
C ASP A 501 -9.14 -30.71 -13.53
N HIS A 502 -8.15 -31.09 -14.34
CA HIS A 502 -6.73 -30.82 -14.10
C HIS A 502 -6.15 -29.94 -15.21
N THR A 503 -5.16 -29.12 -14.86
CA THR A 503 -4.33 -28.38 -15.83
C THR A 503 -2.88 -28.80 -15.63
N ILE A 504 -2.22 -29.20 -16.71
CA ILE A 504 -0.81 -29.60 -16.76
C ILE A 504 -0.11 -28.86 -17.89
N TYR A 505 1.21 -28.71 -17.81
CA TYR A 505 2.00 -28.19 -18.92
C TYR A 505 2.56 -29.32 -19.80
N LEU A 506 2.94 -28.97 -21.03
CA LEU A 506 3.52 -29.89 -21.99
C LEU A 506 4.77 -30.58 -21.41
N GLY A 507 4.73 -31.90 -21.31
CA GLY A 507 5.77 -32.74 -20.72
C GLY A 507 5.61 -33.05 -19.22
N ASP A 508 4.64 -32.45 -18.52
CA ASP A 508 4.35 -32.81 -17.12
C ASP A 508 3.84 -34.25 -17.01
N ASN A 509 4.25 -34.97 -15.95
CA ASN A 509 3.81 -36.34 -15.72
C ASN A 509 2.37 -36.37 -15.15
N PHE A 510 1.44 -36.97 -15.90
CA PHE A 510 0.03 -37.12 -15.50
C PHE A 510 -0.31 -38.56 -15.12
N ASP A 511 -0.79 -38.76 -13.89
CA ASP A 511 -1.38 -40.02 -13.44
C ASP A 511 -2.91 -39.85 -13.39
N PRO A 512 -3.68 -40.58 -14.22
CA PRO A 512 -5.14 -40.46 -14.27
C PRO A 512 -5.86 -40.99 -13.03
N LEU A 513 -5.19 -41.69 -12.11
CA LEU A 513 -5.80 -42.20 -10.87
C LEU A 513 -5.34 -41.42 -9.62
N ALA A 514 -4.41 -40.48 -9.75
CA ALA A 514 -4.04 -39.58 -8.67
C ALA A 514 -5.19 -38.62 -8.33
N GLU A 515 -5.41 -38.38 -7.03
CA GLU A 515 -6.49 -37.53 -6.48
C GLU A 515 -7.94 -37.94 -6.82
N VAL A 516 -8.15 -39.08 -7.49
CA VAL A 516 -9.47 -39.65 -7.75
C VAL A 516 -9.88 -40.59 -6.62
N SER A 517 -11.15 -40.51 -6.18
CA SER A 517 -11.72 -41.44 -5.20
C SER A 517 -13.18 -41.79 -5.52
N ALA A 518 -13.67 -42.90 -4.98
CA ALA A 518 -15.05 -43.33 -5.13
C ALA A 518 -15.62 -43.88 -3.82
N LYS A 519 -16.90 -43.61 -3.55
CA LYS A 519 -17.58 -44.06 -2.32
C LYS A 519 -19.06 -44.38 -2.55
N ASP A 520 -19.58 -45.31 -1.75
CA ASP A 520 -20.96 -45.78 -1.80
C ASP A 520 -21.54 -45.87 -0.38
N ALA A 521 -22.83 -45.57 -0.22
CA ALA A 521 -23.48 -45.49 1.09
C ALA A 521 -23.61 -46.85 1.81
N LYS A 522 -23.52 -47.96 1.07
CA LYS A 522 -23.61 -49.34 1.56
C LYS A 522 -22.24 -50.03 1.55
N ASP A 523 -21.47 -49.87 0.48
CA ASP A 523 -20.19 -50.58 0.31
C ASP A 523 -18.98 -49.83 0.90
N GLY A 524 -19.11 -48.55 1.25
CA GLY A 524 -18.03 -47.74 1.81
C GLY A 524 -17.09 -47.20 0.73
N ASP A 525 -15.77 -47.35 0.94
CA ASP A 525 -14.75 -46.92 -0.03
C ASP A 525 -14.72 -47.88 -1.24
N LEU A 526 -14.93 -47.31 -2.43
CA LEU A 526 -14.88 -48.00 -3.72
C LEU A 526 -13.73 -47.51 -4.60
N THR A 527 -12.80 -46.70 -4.08
CA THR A 527 -11.67 -46.13 -4.84
C THR A 527 -10.84 -47.22 -5.51
N GLY A 528 -10.56 -48.33 -4.81
CA GLY A 528 -9.88 -49.50 -5.37
C GLY A 528 -10.70 -50.33 -6.38
N LYS A 529 -11.91 -49.91 -6.74
CA LYS A 529 -12.77 -50.49 -7.79
C LYS A 529 -13.09 -49.50 -8.92
N LEU A 530 -12.37 -48.37 -9.01
CA LEU A 530 -12.49 -47.45 -10.13
C LEU A 530 -11.94 -48.08 -11.42
N GLU A 531 -12.75 -48.07 -12.46
CA GLU A 531 -12.40 -48.52 -13.82
C GLU A 531 -12.17 -47.29 -14.71
N LEU A 532 -11.03 -47.25 -15.41
CA LEU A 532 -10.68 -46.17 -16.32
C LEU A 532 -11.22 -46.49 -17.72
N ILE A 533 -12.39 -45.94 -18.06
CA ILE A 533 -13.13 -46.24 -19.29
C ILE A 533 -12.63 -45.43 -20.49
N LYS A 534 -12.14 -44.20 -20.26
CA LYS A 534 -11.45 -43.38 -21.26
C LYS A 534 -10.28 -42.66 -20.61
N ASN A 535 -9.13 -42.70 -21.25
CA ASN A 535 -8.04 -41.76 -21.05
C ASN A 535 -7.32 -41.60 -22.40
N ASP A 536 -7.45 -40.43 -23.01
CA ASP A 536 -6.77 -40.06 -24.26
C ASP A 536 -5.84 -38.85 -24.10
N VAL A 537 -5.41 -38.57 -22.86
CA VAL A 537 -4.48 -37.47 -22.53
C VAL A 537 -3.11 -37.69 -23.17
N ASP A 538 -2.79 -36.88 -24.18
CA ASP A 538 -1.43 -36.72 -24.70
C ASP A 538 -0.78 -35.49 -24.04
N ASN A 539 0.06 -35.72 -23.04
CA ASN A 539 0.80 -34.67 -22.34
C ASN A 539 1.91 -34.01 -23.20
N MET A 540 2.18 -34.51 -24.41
CA MET A 540 3.12 -33.92 -25.35
C MET A 540 2.45 -33.00 -26.40
N THR A 541 1.10 -32.94 -26.44
CA THR A 541 0.33 -32.12 -27.38
C THR A 541 -0.63 -31.17 -26.63
N PRO A 542 -0.54 -29.84 -26.82
CA PRO A 542 -1.44 -28.90 -26.14
C PRO A 542 -2.90 -29.08 -26.59
N GLY A 543 -3.81 -29.22 -25.63
CA GLY A 543 -5.19 -29.61 -25.91
C GLY A 543 -6.08 -29.69 -24.68
N VAL A 544 -7.31 -30.16 -24.88
CA VAL A 544 -8.23 -30.54 -23.80
C VAL A 544 -8.68 -31.96 -24.10
N TYR A 545 -8.52 -32.84 -23.11
CA TYR A 545 -8.72 -34.29 -23.22
C TYR A 545 -9.73 -34.75 -22.16
N ASP A 546 -10.48 -35.82 -22.43
CA ASP A 546 -11.47 -36.33 -21.46
C ASP A 546 -10.98 -37.61 -20.79
N VAL A 547 -10.88 -37.59 -19.47
CA VAL A 547 -10.67 -38.79 -18.66
C VAL A 547 -12.02 -39.21 -18.07
N THR A 548 -12.47 -40.42 -18.40
CA THR A 548 -13.75 -40.97 -17.93
C THR A 548 -13.53 -42.18 -17.02
N TYR A 549 -13.99 -42.04 -15.78
CA TYR A 549 -14.02 -43.08 -14.77
C TYR A 549 -15.40 -43.74 -14.70
N GLN A 550 -15.44 -45.01 -14.34
CA GLN A 550 -16.63 -45.73 -13.92
C GLN A 550 -16.38 -46.45 -12.59
N VAL A 551 -17.43 -46.62 -11.79
CA VAL A 551 -17.40 -47.51 -10.62
C VAL A 551 -18.79 -48.12 -10.45
N THR A 552 -18.83 -49.37 -9.98
CA THR A 552 -20.07 -50.16 -9.81
C THR A 552 -20.11 -50.73 -8.39
N ASN A 553 -21.26 -50.61 -7.73
CA ASN A 553 -21.46 -51.10 -6.36
C ASN A 553 -21.92 -52.58 -6.32
N SER A 554 -22.05 -53.14 -5.11
CA SER A 554 -22.38 -54.56 -4.86
C SER A 554 -23.79 -54.99 -5.32
N VAL A 555 -24.67 -54.04 -5.67
CA VAL A 555 -25.99 -54.33 -6.24
C VAL A 555 -26.07 -54.12 -7.76
N GLY A 556 -24.95 -53.79 -8.40
CA GLY A 556 -24.84 -53.63 -9.85
C GLY A 556 -25.18 -52.22 -10.36
N GLU A 557 -25.27 -51.22 -9.48
CA GLU A 557 -25.55 -49.83 -9.86
C GLU A 557 -24.23 -49.12 -10.17
N SER A 558 -24.10 -48.60 -11.40
CA SER A 558 -22.90 -47.88 -11.86
C SER A 558 -23.09 -46.37 -11.94
N THR A 559 -21.99 -45.66 -11.66
CA THR A 559 -21.79 -44.23 -11.99
C THR A 559 -20.60 -44.09 -12.93
N THR A 560 -20.73 -43.21 -13.91
CA THR A 560 -19.65 -42.74 -14.78
C THR A 560 -19.41 -41.26 -14.52
N LYS A 561 -18.15 -40.83 -14.46
CA LYS A 561 -17.78 -39.41 -14.37
C LYS A 561 -16.64 -39.08 -15.32
N THR A 562 -16.82 -38.04 -16.09
CA THR A 562 -15.80 -37.47 -16.98
C THR A 562 -15.24 -36.19 -16.37
N VAL A 563 -13.93 -35.99 -16.48
CA VAL A 563 -13.22 -34.75 -16.14
C VAL A 563 -12.34 -34.34 -17.31
N GLN A 564 -12.04 -33.05 -17.42
CA GLN A 564 -11.16 -32.50 -18.45
C GLN A 564 -9.73 -32.36 -17.94
N VAL A 565 -8.77 -32.75 -18.77
CA VAL A 565 -7.35 -32.50 -18.56
C VAL A 565 -6.89 -31.53 -19.65
N THR A 566 -6.51 -30.32 -19.23
CA THR A 566 -6.03 -29.27 -20.13
C THR A 566 -4.51 -29.29 -20.15
N VAL A 567 -3.93 -29.54 -21.33
CA VAL A 567 -2.48 -29.49 -21.57
C VAL A 567 -2.13 -28.14 -22.16
N LEU A 568 -1.34 -27.34 -21.44
CA LEU A 568 -0.91 -26.01 -21.85
C LEU A 568 0.55 -25.99 -22.30
N SER A 569 0.86 -25.14 -23.28
CA SER A 569 2.23 -24.73 -23.59
C SER A 569 2.50 -23.32 -23.05
N LYS A 570 3.77 -23.06 -22.73
CA LYS A 570 4.30 -21.70 -22.56
C LYS A 570 5.11 -21.35 -23.81
N PRO A 571 5.09 -20.08 -24.27
CA PRO A 571 5.89 -19.67 -25.41
C PRO A 571 7.39 -19.65 -25.08
N ILE A 572 8.23 -19.78 -26.09
CA ILE A 572 9.70 -19.82 -26.02
C ILE A 572 10.25 -18.63 -26.82
N ILE A 573 11.17 -17.86 -26.23
CA ILE A 573 11.87 -16.75 -26.91
C ILE A 573 13.31 -17.17 -27.26
N GLU A 574 13.61 -17.21 -28.55
CA GLU A 574 14.96 -17.37 -29.08
C GLU A 574 15.56 -15.98 -29.35
N ALA A 575 16.59 -15.67 -28.57
CA ALA A 575 17.35 -14.42 -28.53
C ALA A 575 18.72 -14.75 -27.91
N LYS A 576 19.74 -13.94 -28.18
CA LYS A 576 21.13 -14.12 -27.71
C LYS A 576 21.70 -12.80 -27.22
N ASP A 577 22.80 -12.86 -26.48
CA ASP A 577 23.57 -11.68 -26.11
C ASP A 577 24.37 -11.15 -27.31
N HIS A 578 24.57 -9.83 -27.39
CA HIS A 578 25.28 -9.16 -28.48
C HIS A 578 26.43 -8.29 -27.96
N THR A 579 27.47 -8.13 -28.77
CA THR A 579 28.56 -7.18 -28.55
C THR A 579 28.67 -6.25 -29.75
N ILE A 580 28.68 -4.94 -29.49
CA ILE A 580 28.78 -3.87 -30.49
C ILE A 580 29.83 -2.84 -30.04
N TYR A 581 30.31 -1.99 -30.94
CA TYR A 581 31.19 -0.88 -30.60
C TYR A 581 30.45 0.46 -30.57
N VAL A 582 31.04 1.46 -29.92
CA VAL A 582 30.52 2.84 -29.88
C VAL A 582 30.26 3.37 -31.30
N GLY A 583 29.00 3.69 -31.58
CA GLY A 583 28.52 4.17 -32.88
C GLY A 583 27.94 3.11 -33.82
N ASP A 584 28.05 1.81 -33.50
CA ASP A 584 27.40 0.74 -34.28
C ASP A 584 25.87 0.82 -34.15
N ASN A 585 25.14 0.52 -35.23
CA ASN A 585 23.68 0.52 -35.23
C ASN A 585 23.12 -0.78 -34.65
N PHE A 586 22.32 -0.69 -33.58
CA PHE A 586 21.64 -1.83 -32.95
C PHE A 586 20.13 -1.80 -33.19
N ASP A 587 19.59 -2.89 -33.74
CA ASP A 587 18.14 -3.14 -33.84
C ASP A 587 17.76 -4.21 -32.80
N PRO A 588 16.96 -3.86 -31.77
CA PRO A 588 16.62 -4.79 -30.69
C PRO A 588 15.71 -5.94 -31.12
N LEU A 589 15.12 -5.92 -32.32
CA LEU A 589 14.25 -6.99 -32.83
C LEU A 589 14.92 -7.84 -33.92
N ALA A 590 16.14 -7.50 -34.34
CA ALA A 590 16.93 -8.34 -35.24
C ALA A 590 17.37 -9.65 -34.55
N GLU A 591 17.33 -10.77 -35.28
CA GLU A 591 17.66 -12.12 -34.80
C GLU A 591 16.83 -12.67 -33.61
N VAL A 592 15.79 -11.94 -33.17
CA VAL A 592 14.85 -12.39 -32.14
C VAL A 592 13.68 -13.15 -32.78
N SER A 593 13.27 -14.27 -32.19
CA SER A 593 12.05 -14.99 -32.58
C SER A 593 11.32 -15.60 -31.39
N ALA A 594 10.03 -15.88 -31.55
CA ALA A 594 9.21 -16.52 -30.52
C ALA A 594 8.30 -17.58 -31.11
N LYS A 595 8.10 -18.68 -30.38
CA LYS A 595 7.22 -19.78 -30.80
C LYS A 595 6.54 -20.47 -29.62
N ASP A 596 5.40 -21.08 -29.86
CA ASP A 596 4.62 -21.86 -28.88
C ASP A 596 4.09 -23.15 -29.53
N ALA A 597 3.96 -24.22 -28.76
CA ALA A 597 3.60 -25.54 -29.30
C ALA A 597 2.13 -25.63 -29.77
N LYS A 598 1.26 -24.71 -29.34
CA LYS A 598 -0.15 -24.61 -29.73
C LYS A 598 -0.38 -23.55 -30.80
N ASP A 599 0.23 -22.38 -30.65
CA ASP A 599 0.02 -21.23 -31.54
C ASP A 599 0.96 -21.19 -32.75
N GLY A 600 2.08 -21.92 -32.73
CA GLY A 600 3.11 -21.85 -33.77
C GLY A 600 4.03 -20.65 -33.62
N ASP A 601 4.24 -19.89 -34.70
CA ASP A 601 5.09 -18.69 -34.69
C ASP A 601 4.39 -17.51 -33.98
N LEU A 602 5.08 -16.96 -32.99
CA LEU A 602 4.66 -15.82 -32.17
C LEU A 602 5.60 -14.62 -32.31
N THR A 603 6.57 -14.66 -33.23
CA THR A 603 7.57 -13.60 -33.43
C THR A 603 6.92 -12.22 -33.67
N GLY A 604 5.84 -12.18 -34.44
CA GLY A 604 5.04 -10.96 -34.67
C GLY A 604 4.21 -10.47 -33.47
N LYS A 605 4.30 -11.13 -32.30
CA LYS A 605 3.69 -10.73 -31.02
C LYS A 605 4.74 -10.48 -29.91
N LEU A 606 6.02 -10.37 -30.25
CA LEU A 606 7.07 -9.99 -29.30
C LEU A 606 6.88 -8.53 -28.87
N GLU A 607 6.82 -8.32 -27.56
CA GLU A 607 6.76 -7.00 -26.93
C GLU A 607 8.12 -6.66 -26.31
N LEU A 608 8.63 -5.47 -26.61
CA LEU A 608 9.90 -4.95 -26.10
C LEU A 608 9.67 -4.23 -24.77
N ILE A 609 9.83 -4.93 -23.66
CA ILE A 609 9.51 -4.44 -22.30
C ILE A 609 10.62 -3.54 -21.75
N LYS A 610 11.88 -3.84 -22.07
CA LYS A 610 13.04 -2.99 -21.75
C LYS A 610 13.97 -2.93 -22.95
N ASN A 611 14.42 -1.72 -23.28
CA ASN A 611 15.60 -1.46 -24.10
C ASN A 611 16.19 -0.13 -23.65
N ASP A 612 17.32 -0.15 -22.94
CA ASP A 612 18.06 1.04 -22.49
C ASP A 612 19.45 1.16 -23.14
N VAL A 613 19.68 0.45 -24.25
CA VAL A 613 20.96 0.43 -24.98
C VAL A 613 21.31 1.82 -25.52
N ASP A 614 22.31 2.44 -24.91
CA ASP A 614 22.99 3.62 -25.46
C ASP A 614 24.23 3.18 -26.24
N ASN A 615 24.11 3.12 -27.57
CA ASN A 615 25.21 2.74 -28.46
C ASN A 615 26.33 3.80 -28.56
N MET A 616 26.21 4.95 -27.89
CA MET A 616 27.27 5.96 -27.81
C MET A 616 28.10 5.87 -26.52
N THR A 617 27.65 5.10 -25.53
CA THR A 617 28.31 4.97 -24.22
C THR A 617 28.76 3.52 -23.98
N PRO A 618 30.05 3.27 -23.66
CA PRO A 618 30.50 1.92 -23.32
C PRO A 618 29.87 1.39 -22.03
N GLY A 619 29.29 0.20 -22.09
CA GLY A 619 28.50 -0.36 -20.98
C GLY A 619 27.98 -1.76 -21.26
N VAL A 620 27.17 -2.28 -20.33
CA VAL A 620 26.37 -3.50 -20.52
C VAL A 620 24.92 -3.10 -20.21
N TYR A 621 24.04 -3.40 -21.16
CA TYR A 621 22.64 -2.96 -21.19
C TYR A 621 21.72 -4.17 -21.28
N ASP A 622 20.53 -4.09 -20.69
CA ASP A 622 19.58 -5.21 -20.72
C ASP A 622 18.48 -4.94 -21.75
N VAL A 623 18.27 -5.89 -22.67
CA VAL A 623 17.11 -5.89 -23.55
C VAL A 623 16.18 -7.01 -23.11
N THR A 624 14.96 -6.66 -22.68
CA THR A 624 13.98 -7.62 -22.17
C THR A 624 12.78 -7.70 -23.09
N TYR A 625 12.56 -8.90 -23.61
CA TYR A 625 11.42 -9.28 -24.42
C TYR A 625 10.35 -9.97 -23.57
N GLN A 626 9.09 -9.79 -23.94
CA GLN A 626 7.97 -10.62 -23.50
C GLN A 626 7.21 -11.13 -24.72
N VAL A 627 6.61 -12.30 -24.60
CA VAL A 627 5.61 -12.79 -25.54
C VAL A 627 4.51 -13.52 -24.78
N THR A 628 3.27 -13.32 -25.22
CA THR A 628 2.06 -13.91 -24.61
C THR A 628 1.33 -14.75 -25.66
N ASN A 629 1.01 -16.00 -25.35
CA ASN A 629 0.28 -16.89 -26.25
C ASN A 629 -1.25 -16.72 -26.13
N SER A 630 -2.01 -17.44 -26.96
CA SER A 630 -3.48 -17.30 -27.07
C SER A 630 -4.26 -17.70 -25.82
N VAL A 631 -3.64 -18.42 -24.89
CA VAL A 631 -4.24 -18.80 -23.59
C VAL A 631 -3.82 -17.89 -22.44
N GLY A 632 -3.00 -16.86 -22.71
CA GLY A 632 -2.54 -15.89 -21.71
C GLY A 632 -1.21 -16.26 -21.02
N GLU A 633 -0.63 -17.41 -21.33
CA GLU A 633 0.67 -17.80 -20.81
C GLU A 633 1.76 -16.90 -21.40
N SER A 634 2.57 -16.32 -20.51
CA SER A 634 3.58 -15.31 -20.83
C SER A 634 4.98 -15.83 -20.51
N THR A 635 5.92 -15.60 -21.41
CA THR A 635 7.35 -15.83 -21.17
C THR A 635 8.10 -14.52 -21.38
N THR A 636 9.02 -14.22 -20.46
CA THR A 636 9.99 -13.13 -20.58
C THR A 636 11.38 -13.68 -20.82
N LYS A 637 12.21 -12.91 -21.53
CA LYS A 637 13.64 -13.20 -21.70
C LYS A 637 14.43 -11.92 -21.79
N THR A 638 15.46 -11.83 -20.96
CA THR A 638 16.46 -10.76 -21.03
C THR A 638 17.71 -11.28 -21.73
N ILE A 639 18.31 -10.42 -22.57
CA ILE A 639 19.65 -10.58 -23.12
C ILE A 639 20.51 -9.40 -22.68
N GLN A 640 21.83 -9.54 -22.76
CA GLN A 640 22.78 -8.45 -22.56
C GLN A 640 23.34 -7.95 -23.88
N VAL A 641 23.41 -6.62 -24.00
CA VAL A 641 24.09 -5.92 -25.11
C VAL A 641 25.29 -5.20 -24.53
N THR A 642 26.48 -5.64 -24.92
CA THR A 642 27.76 -5.06 -24.47
C THR A 642 28.24 -4.04 -25.50
N VAL A 643 28.33 -2.77 -25.10
CA VAL A 643 28.89 -1.69 -25.91
C VAL A 643 30.36 -1.51 -25.53
N LEU A 644 31.27 -1.70 -26.48
CA LEU A 644 32.71 -1.58 -26.30
C LEU A 644 33.27 -0.34 -27.00
N SER A 645 34.40 0.15 -26.49
CA SER A 645 35.23 1.15 -27.15
C SER A 645 36.57 0.53 -27.57
N LYS A 646 37.17 1.08 -28.62
CA LYS A 646 38.59 0.90 -28.95
C LYS A 646 39.32 2.21 -28.65
N PRO A 647 40.56 2.16 -28.14
CA PRO A 647 41.30 3.36 -27.83
C PRO A 647 41.78 4.07 -29.11
N ILE A 648 42.05 5.37 -29.01
CA ILE A 648 42.47 6.26 -30.10
C ILE A 648 43.83 6.85 -29.72
N ILE A 649 44.81 6.75 -30.63
CA ILE A 649 46.16 7.34 -30.47
C ILE A 649 46.28 8.64 -31.30
N GLU A 650 46.47 9.75 -30.62
CA GLU A 650 46.80 11.04 -31.22
C GLU A 650 48.32 11.23 -31.20
N ALA A 651 48.89 11.11 -32.39
CA ALA A 651 50.31 11.24 -32.74
C ALA A 651 50.39 11.78 -34.17
N LYS A 652 51.50 12.40 -34.55
CA LYS A 652 51.73 13.03 -35.87
C LYS A 652 53.11 12.67 -36.40
N ASP A 653 53.34 12.87 -37.68
CA ASP A 653 54.67 12.75 -38.28
C ASP A 653 55.55 13.95 -37.90
N HIS A 654 56.84 13.73 -37.70
CA HIS A 654 57.81 14.75 -37.30
C HIS A 654 58.92 14.92 -38.34
N THR A 655 59.53 16.10 -38.39
CA THR A 655 60.74 16.38 -39.19
C THR A 655 61.77 17.03 -38.29
N ILE A 656 62.98 16.47 -38.28
CA ILE A 656 64.13 16.91 -37.47
C ILE A 656 65.38 16.97 -38.35
N TYR A 657 66.42 17.66 -37.89
CA TYR A 657 67.73 17.69 -38.56
C TYR A 657 68.74 16.74 -37.90
N VAL A 658 69.80 16.39 -38.62
CA VAL A 658 70.93 15.61 -38.10
C VAL A 658 71.49 16.25 -36.83
N GLY A 659 71.42 15.53 -35.72
CA GLY A 659 71.87 15.96 -34.39
C GLY A 659 70.79 16.61 -33.51
N ASP A 660 69.57 16.84 -34.00
CA ASP A 660 68.45 17.29 -33.16
C ASP A 660 68.02 16.19 -32.17
N ASN A 661 67.63 16.58 -30.95
CA ASN A 661 67.15 15.64 -29.94
C ASN A 661 65.68 15.26 -30.19
N PHE A 662 65.40 13.96 -30.33
CA PHE A 662 64.04 13.42 -30.51
C PHE A 662 63.59 12.61 -29.29
N ASP A 663 62.41 12.93 -28.75
CA ASP A 663 61.73 12.15 -27.74
C ASP A 663 60.49 11.49 -28.39
N PRO A 664 60.43 10.14 -28.49
CA PRO A 664 59.34 9.45 -29.16
C PRO A 664 58.00 9.52 -28.43
N LEU A 665 57.94 9.99 -27.18
CA LEU A 665 56.69 10.14 -26.41
C LEU A 665 56.22 11.60 -26.29
N ALA A 666 57.00 12.57 -26.78
CA ALA A 666 56.59 13.97 -26.81
C ALA A 666 55.44 14.18 -27.81
N GLU A 667 54.46 15.02 -27.44
CA GLU A 667 53.24 15.31 -28.22
C GLU A 667 52.33 14.11 -28.58
N VAL A 668 52.61 12.92 -28.03
CA VAL A 668 51.76 11.73 -28.17
C VAL A 668 50.73 11.68 -27.04
N SER A 669 49.49 11.30 -27.35
CA SER A 669 48.45 11.01 -26.36
C SER A 669 47.55 9.86 -26.79
N ALA A 670 46.85 9.25 -25.84
CA ALA A 670 45.88 8.19 -26.10
C ALA A 670 44.63 8.37 -25.24
N LYS A 671 43.46 8.02 -25.78
CA LYS A 671 42.19 8.09 -25.05
C LYS A 671 41.20 7.04 -25.51
N ASP A 672 40.25 6.70 -24.65
CA ASP A 672 39.18 5.74 -24.91
C ASP A 672 37.87 6.23 -24.28
N ALA A 673 36.72 5.92 -24.89
CA ALA A 673 35.42 6.40 -24.42
C ALA A 673 34.99 5.83 -23.04
N LYS A 674 35.59 4.71 -22.61
CA LYS A 674 35.34 4.03 -21.32
C LYS A 674 36.42 4.36 -20.29
N ASP A 675 37.69 4.24 -20.67
CA ASP A 675 38.83 4.44 -19.76
C ASP A 675 39.22 5.92 -19.56
N GLY A 676 38.81 6.83 -20.46
CA GLY A 676 39.25 8.22 -20.44
C GLY A 676 40.65 8.39 -21.02
N ASP A 677 41.55 9.07 -20.30
CA ASP A 677 42.95 9.25 -20.71
C ASP A 677 43.76 7.96 -20.51
N LEU A 678 44.38 7.50 -21.59
CA LEU A 678 45.22 6.31 -21.66
C LEU A 678 46.68 6.64 -22.01
N THR A 679 47.06 7.90 -22.05
CA THR A 679 48.42 8.36 -22.43
C THR A 679 49.50 7.70 -21.57
N GLY A 680 49.26 7.53 -20.27
CA GLY A 680 50.15 6.81 -19.36
C GLY A 680 50.20 5.28 -19.53
N LYS A 681 49.44 4.71 -20.47
CA LYS A 681 49.46 3.28 -20.86
C LYS A 681 49.95 3.06 -22.30
N LEU A 682 50.55 4.07 -22.95
CA LEU A 682 51.15 3.93 -24.27
C LEU A 682 52.40 3.05 -24.22
N GLU A 683 52.42 2.02 -25.06
CA GLU A 683 53.56 1.11 -25.24
C GLU A 683 54.28 1.44 -26.56
N LEU A 684 55.60 1.61 -26.48
CA LEU A 684 56.45 1.90 -27.63
C LEU A 684 56.92 0.60 -28.28
N ILE A 685 56.15 0.12 -29.27
CA ILE A 685 56.37 -1.18 -29.94
C ILE A 685 57.53 -1.12 -30.94
N LYS A 686 57.73 0.02 -31.61
CA LYS A 686 58.86 0.26 -32.50
C LYS A 686 59.36 1.70 -32.34
N ASN A 687 60.67 1.86 -32.29
CA ASN A 687 61.38 3.11 -32.52
C ASN A 687 62.74 2.77 -33.13
N ASP A 688 62.94 3.07 -34.42
CA ASP A 688 64.20 2.86 -35.14
C ASP A 688 64.89 4.16 -35.55
N VAL A 689 64.47 5.30 -34.99
CA VAL A 689 64.97 6.65 -35.34
C VAL A 689 66.45 6.82 -35.01
N ASP A 690 67.28 6.89 -36.05
CA ASP A 690 68.67 7.36 -35.98
C ASP A 690 68.71 8.86 -36.34
N ASN A 691 68.81 9.72 -35.32
CA ASN A 691 68.88 11.18 -35.51
C ASN A 691 70.25 11.67 -36.04
N MET A 692 71.22 10.78 -36.27
CA MET A 692 72.51 11.13 -36.87
C MET A 692 72.58 10.83 -38.38
N THR A 693 71.65 10.02 -38.91
CA THR A 693 71.62 9.61 -40.32
C THR A 693 70.37 10.17 -41.03
N PRO A 694 70.50 10.88 -42.15
CA PRO A 694 69.33 11.34 -42.91
C PRO A 694 68.51 10.18 -43.47
N GLY A 695 67.20 10.18 -43.21
CA GLY A 695 66.32 9.06 -43.52
C GLY A 695 64.85 9.32 -43.20
N ILE A 696 64.02 8.30 -43.39
CA ILE A 696 62.65 8.24 -42.87
C ILE A 696 62.57 7.00 -41.99
N TYR A 697 62.17 7.21 -40.74
CA TYR A 697 62.13 6.21 -39.68
C TYR A 697 60.69 6.04 -39.18
N GLU A 698 60.39 4.93 -38.52
CA GLU A 698 59.03 4.61 -38.07
C GLU A 698 58.98 4.44 -36.55
N VAL A 699 58.07 5.19 -35.94
CA VAL A 699 57.73 5.02 -34.52
C VAL A 699 56.33 4.44 -34.44
N THR A 700 56.20 3.26 -33.83
CA THR A 700 54.92 2.56 -33.66
C THR A 700 54.54 2.47 -32.19
N TYR A 701 53.37 3.01 -31.89
CA TYR A 701 52.74 2.96 -30.58
C TYR A 701 51.66 1.88 -30.56
N GLN A 702 51.44 1.28 -29.40
CA GLN A 702 50.23 0.53 -29.05
C GLN A 702 49.64 1.10 -27.76
N VAL A 703 48.33 0.98 -27.61
CA VAL A 703 47.66 1.19 -26.33
C VAL A 703 46.53 0.18 -26.19
N THR A 704 46.35 -0.34 -24.98
CA THR A 704 45.32 -1.33 -24.64
C THR A 704 44.43 -0.78 -23.54
N ASN A 705 43.10 -0.81 -23.74
CA ASN A 705 42.14 -0.32 -22.76
C ASN A 705 41.78 -1.39 -21.70
N SER A 706 40.92 -1.06 -20.73
CA SER A 706 40.54 -1.97 -19.62
C SER A 706 39.81 -3.25 -20.05
N VAL A 707 39.25 -3.30 -21.26
CA VAL A 707 38.55 -4.48 -21.81
C VAL A 707 39.43 -5.33 -22.73
N GLY A 708 40.71 -4.98 -22.90
CA GLY A 708 41.67 -5.71 -23.73
C GLY A 708 41.67 -5.30 -25.21
N GLU A 709 40.86 -4.31 -25.60
CA GLU A 709 40.88 -3.76 -26.95
C GLU A 709 42.16 -2.95 -27.17
N SER A 710 42.88 -3.28 -28.24
CA SER A 710 44.17 -2.67 -28.60
C SER A 710 44.04 -1.85 -29.88
N THR A 711 44.67 -0.67 -29.89
CA THR A 711 44.91 0.10 -31.11
C THR A 711 46.40 0.32 -31.28
N THR A 712 46.89 0.19 -32.52
CA THR A 712 48.25 0.55 -32.91
C THR A 712 48.25 1.76 -33.83
N LYS A 713 49.34 2.53 -33.81
CA LYS A 713 49.55 3.65 -34.73
C LYS A 713 51.03 3.83 -35.02
N THR A 714 51.39 3.89 -36.30
CA THR A 714 52.73 4.27 -36.76
C THR A 714 52.72 5.72 -37.22
N ILE A 715 53.79 6.44 -36.91
CA ILE A 715 54.14 7.75 -37.47
C ILE A 715 55.49 7.66 -38.19
N GLN A 716 55.75 8.61 -39.08
CA GLN A 716 57.05 8.78 -39.73
C GLN A 716 57.85 9.92 -39.08
N VAL A 717 59.14 9.68 -38.88
CA VAL A 717 60.11 10.69 -38.43
C VAL A 717 61.12 10.88 -39.55
N THR A 718 61.11 12.06 -40.17
CA THR A 718 62.02 12.40 -41.26
C THR A 718 63.24 13.12 -40.70
N VAL A 719 64.43 12.55 -40.88
CA VAL A 719 65.71 13.17 -40.51
C VAL A 719 66.32 13.81 -41.75
N LEU A 720 66.52 15.11 -41.71
CA LEU A 720 67.08 15.93 -42.80
C LEU A 720 68.49 16.40 -42.49
N SER A 721 69.26 16.65 -43.54
CA SER A 721 70.55 17.32 -43.49
C SER A 721 70.47 18.70 -44.17
N LYS A 722 71.35 19.61 -43.75
CA LYS A 722 71.67 20.84 -44.49
C LYS A 722 73.09 20.69 -45.05
N PRO A 723 73.36 21.19 -46.26
CA PRO A 723 74.68 21.07 -46.85
C PRO A 723 75.70 22.00 -46.17
N ILE A 724 76.98 21.64 -46.22
CA ILE A 724 78.10 22.36 -45.62
C ILE A 724 79.04 22.81 -46.74
N ILE A 725 79.41 24.10 -46.76
CA ILE A 725 80.37 24.66 -47.72
C ILE A 725 81.74 24.83 -47.05
N GLU A 726 82.75 24.14 -47.56
CA GLU A 726 84.15 24.33 -47.20
C GLU A 726 84.80 25.29 -48.22
N ALA A 727 85.26 26.43 -47.70
CA ALA A 727 85.80 27.56 -48.45
C ALA A 727 86.60 28.42 -47.46
N LYS A 728 87.62 29.12 -47.93
CA LYS A 728 88.56 29.93 -47.13
C LYS A 728 88.72 31.33 -47.74
N ASN A 729 89.28 32.26 -46.97
CA ASN A 729 89.68 33.57 -47.51
C ASN A 729 90.99 33.44 -48.30
N HIS A 730 91.14 34.25 -49.35
CA HIS A 730 92.33 34.27 -50.22
C HIS A 730 92.99 35.65 -50.24
N THR A 731 94.28 35.69 -50.52
CA THR A 731 95.05 36.92 -50.77
C THR A 731 95.78 36.77 -52.09
N ILE A 732 95.64 37.77 -52.97
CA ILE A 732 96.25 37.82 -54.30
C ILE A 732 96.87 39.21 -54.53
N TYR A 733 97.73 39.35 -55.53
CA TYR A 733 98.27 40.66 -55.96
C TYR A 733 97.58 41.19 -57.22
N VAL A 734 97.71 42.49 -57.47
CA VAL A 734 97.20 43.15 -58.68
C VAL A 734 97.72 42.45 -59.94
N GLY A 735 96.79 41.92 -60.74
CA GLY A 735 97.06 41.17 -61.97
C GLY A 735 97.22 39.65 -61.80
N ASP A 736 97.20 39.11 -60.58
CA ASP A 736 97.14 37.65 -60.36
C ASP A 736 95.81 37.07 -60.85
N ASN A 737 95.83 35.85 -61.38
CA ASN A 737 94.63 35.16 -61.81
C ASN A 737 93.89 34.53 -60.62
N PHE A 738 92.62 34.90 -60.41
CA PHE A 738 91.76 34.34 -59.38
C PHE A 738 90.65 33.47 -59.97
N ASP A 739 90.64 32.19 -59.61
CA ASP A 739 89.53 31.28 -59.88
C ASP A 739 88.64 31.19 -58.64
N SER A 740 87.40 31.69 -58.74
CA SER A 740 86.45 31.73 -57.64
C SER A 740 85.91 30.36 -57.20
N LEU A 741 86.19 29.27 -57.93
CA LEU A 741 85.77 27.91 -57.57
C LEU A 741 86.94 27.00 -57.14
N ALA A 742 88.19 27.48 -57.24
CA ALA A 742 89.35 26.75 -56.74
C ALA A 742 89.35 26.65 -55.20
N GLU A 743 89.73 25.49 -54.66
CA GLU A 743 89.73 25.16 -53.22
C GLU A 743 88.36 25.26 -52.50
N VAL A 744 87.26 25.41 -53.24
CA VAL A 744 85.88 25.38 -52.71
C VAL A 744 85.30 23.97 -52.84
N SER A 745 84.65 23.46 -51.80
CA SER A 745 83.89 22.22 -51.85
C SER A 745 82.58 22.31 -51.06
N ALA A 746 81.64 21.42 -51.36
CA ALA A 746 80.39 21.31 -50.63
C ALA A 746 80.02 19.85 -50.40
N LYS A 747 79.43 19.54 -49.24
CA LYS A 747 78.99 18.18 -48.90
C LYS A 747 77.73 18.19 -48.03
N ASP A 748 76.97 17.12 -48.09
CA ASP A 748 75.76 16.90 -47.30
C ASP A 748 75.74 15.46 -46.78
N ALA A 749 75.20 15.23 -45.57
CA ALA A 749 75.19 13.90 -44.96
C ALA A 749 74.31 12.87 -45.70
N LYS A 750 73.36 13.32 -46.54
CA LYS A 750 72.49 12.48 -47.37
C LYS A 750 73.00 12.31 -48.79
N ASP A 751 73.41 13.42 -49.41
CA ASP A 751 73.77 13.42 -50.84
C ASP A 751 75.27 13.16 -51.10
N GLY A 752 76.12 13.21 -50.08
CA GLY A 752 77.57 13.08 -50.23
C GLY A 752 78.21 14.36 -50.76
N ASP A 753 79.00 14.28 -51.83
CA ASP A 753 79.66 15.42 -52.46
C ASP A 753 78.67 16.25 -53.30
N LEU A 754 78.57 17.53 -52.98
CA LEU A 754 77.74 18.54 -53.66
C LEU A 754 78.58 19.64 -54.33
N THR A 755 79.91 19.50 -54.39
CA THR A 755 80.82 20.51 -54.96
C THR A 755 80.43 20.90 -56.39
N GLY A 756 80.01 19.92 -57.22
CA GLY A 756 79.51 20.16 -58.57
C GLY A 756 78.14 20.84 -58.68
N LYS A 757 77.50 21.20 -57.55
CA LYS A 757 76.24 21.97 -57.46
C LYS A 757 76.41 23.31 -56.74
N LEU A 758 77.64 23.78 -56.52
CA LEU A 758 77.89 25.11 -55.96
C LEU A 758 77.48 26.21 -56.94
N GLU A 759 76.58 27.09 -56.49
CA GLU A 759 76.15 28.28 -57.22
C GLU A 759 76.90 29.51 -56.70
N LEU A 760 77.45 30.29 -57.63
CA LEU A 760 78.20 31.51 -57.33
C LEU A 760 77.24 32.72 -57.30
N ILE A 761 76.70 33.01 -56.12
CA ILE A 761 75.68 34.05 -55.91
C ILE A 761 76.26 35.47 -55.96
N LYS A 762 77.52 35.64 -55.51
CA LYS A 762 78.26 36.90 -55.62
C LYS A 762 79.73 36.64 -55.92
N ASN A 763 80.26 37.35 -56.90
CA ASN A 763 81.70 37.56 -57.09
C ASN A 763 81.89 38.96 -57.66
N ASP A 764 82.46 39.87 -56.87
CA ASP A 764 82.80 41.24 -57.27
C ASP A 764 84.31 41.52 -57.19
N VAL A 765 85.14 40.46 -57.23
CA VAL A 765 86.61 40.56 -57.15
C VAL A 765 87.16 41.26 -58.40
N ASP A 766 87.58 42.51 -58.23
CA ASP A 766 88.41 43.22 -59.21
C ASP A 766 89.90 42.95 -58.88
N ASN A 767 90.52 42.02 -59.59
CA ASN A 767 91.93 41.68 -59.41
C ASN A 767 92.91 42.76 -59.93
N MET A 768 92.42 43.87 -60.50
CA MET A 768 93.24 45.02 -60.90
C MET A 768 93.22 46.15 -59.86
N THR A 769 92.25 46.17 -58.95
CA THR A 769 92.10 47.21 -57.92
C THR A 769 92.39 46.66 -56.52
N PRO A 770 93.34 47.23 -55.76
CA PRO A 770 93.58 46.80 -54.38
C PRO A 770 92.38 47.04 -53.46
N GLY A 771 91.93 46.00 -52.77
CA GLY A 771 90.70 46.03 -51.99
C GLY A 771 90.44 44.72 -51.22
N VAL A 772 89.28 44.65 -50.58
CA VAL A 772 88.72 43.41 -50.01
C VAL A 772 87.34 43.22 -50.62
N TYR A 773 87.12 42.05 -51.20
CA TYR A 773 85.95 41.71 -52.00
C TYR A 773 85.28 40.46 -51.41
N ASP A 774 83.95 40.38 -51.48
CA ASP A 774 83.21 39.25 -50.89
C ASP A 774 82.70 38.31 -51.98
N VAL A 775 83.13 37.05 -51.91
CA VAL A 775 82.64 35.97 -52.79
C VAL A 775 81.65 35.12 -52.00
N THR A 776 80.42 35.01 -52.49
CA THR A 776 79.34 34.27 -51.82
C THR A 776 78.88 33.09 -52.65
N TYR A 777 78.97 31.91 -52.05
CA TYR A 777 78.48 30.65 -52.58
C TYR A 777 77.13 30.28 -51.97
N GLN A 778 76.31 29.57 -52.72
CA GLN A 778 75.17 28.81 -52.23
C GLN A 778 75.28 27.36 -52.73
N VAL A 779 74.73 26.42 -51.97
CA VAL A 779 74.49 25.06 -52.44
C VAL A 779 73.15 24.58 -51.90
N THR A 780 72.42 23.84 -52.73
CA THR A 780 71.10 23.29 -52.43
C THR A 780 71.16 21.76 -52.56
N ASN A 781 70.71 21.05 -51.54
CA ASN A 781 70.71 19.57 -51.54
C ASN A 781 69.43 19.00 -52.20
N SER A 782 69.32 17.67 -52.30
CA SER A 782 68.24 16.96 -53.00
C SER A 782 66.85 17.12 -52.36
N VAL A 783 66.79 17.54 -51.09
CA VAL A 783 65.53 17.84 -50.38
C VAL A 783 65.19 19.34 -50.39
N GLY A 784 65.99 20.18 -51.06
CA GLY A 784 65.76 21.62 -51.19
C GLY A 784 66.39 22.48 -50.08
N GLU A 785 67.04 21.86 -49.10
CA GLU A 785 67.74 22.58 -48.04
C GLU A 785 68.98 23.28 -48.58
N SER A 786 69.11 24.57 -48.24
CA SER A 786 70.10 25.49 -48.83
C SER A 786 71.03 26.07 -47.77
N THR A 787 72.32 26.13 -48.07
CA THR A 787 73.32 26.81 -47.25
C THR A 787 74.07 27.83 -48.09
N THR A 788 74.29 29.02 -47.52
CA THR A 788 75.10 30.09 -48.11
C THR A 788 76.37 30.32 -47.31
N LYS A 789 77.49 30.60 -47.98
CA LYS A 789 78.75 30.97 -47.32
C LYS A 789 79.49 32.06 -48.09
N THR A 790 79.93 33.09 -47.38
CA THR A 790 80.76 34.16 -47.90
C THR A 790 82.21 33.96 -47.45
N ILE A 791 83.15 34.21 -48.36
CA ILE A 791 84.59 34.35 -48.08
C ILE A 791 85.04 35.75 -48.52
N GLN A 792 86.22 36.16 -48.04
CA GLN A 792 86.86 37.40 -48.48
C GLN A 792 88.10 37.15 -49.32
N VAL A 793 88.25 37.92 -50.38
CA VAL A 793 89.42 37.93 -51.26
C VAL A 793 90.09 39.29 -51.13
N THR A 794 91.34 39.31 -50.69
CA THR A 794 92.13 40.53 -50.51
C THR A 794 93.07 40.71 -51.69
N VAL A 795 92.92 41.82 -52.42
CA VAL A 795 93.80 42.21 -53.52
C VAL A 795 94.82 43.21 -52.99
N LEU A 796 96.11 42.87 -53.09
CA LEU A 796 97.24 43.69 -52.65
C LEU A 796 98.02 44.24 -53.83
N SER A 797 98.64 45.39 -53.64
CA SER A 797 99.60 45.97 -54.58
C SER A 797 101.02 45.83 -54.05
N LYS A 798 101.99 45.84 -54.96
CA LYS A 798 103.40 46.10 -54.66
C LYS A 798 103.77 47.43 -55.32
N PRO A 799 104.61 48.26 -54.69
CA PRO A 799 104.99 49.53 -55.25
C PRO A 799 105.93 49.34 -56.46
N ILE A 800 105.97 50.33 -57.34
CA ILE A 800 106.82 50.39 -58.52
C ILE A 800 107.66 51.66 -58.43
N ILE A 801 108.98 51.52 -58.54
CA ILE A 801 109.91 52.66 -58.63
C ILE A 801 110.29 52.85 -60.10
N GLU A 802 109.97 54.03 -60.65
CA GLU A 802 110.46 54.47 -61.96
C GLU A 802 111.69 55.36 -61.76
N ALA A 803 112.86 54.76 -61.97
CA ALA A 803 114.16 55.42 -61.97
C ALA A 803 114.91 55.10 -63.27
N LYS A 804 115.78 55.99 -63.74
CA LYS A 804 116.55 55.84 -64.99
C LYS A 804 118.05 55.93 -64.74
N ASN A 805 118.83 55.37 -65.67
CA ASN A 805 120.27 55.61 -65.70
C ASN A 805 120.53 57.01 -66.25
N HIS A 806 121.39 57.78 -65.58
CA HIS A 806 121.76 59.14 -65.99
C HIS A 806 123.19 59.18 -66.55
N THR A 807 123.46 60.18 -67.38
CA THR A 807 124.81 60.54 -67.81
C THR A 807 125.01 62.02 -67.56
N ILE A 808 126.05 62.35 -66.80
CA ILE A 808 126.43 63.70 -66.40
C ILE A 808 127.89 63.94 -66.78
N TYR A 809 128.30 65.21 -66.85
CA TYR A 809 129.70 65.55 -67.04
C TYR A 809 130.38 65.92 -65.72
N VAL A 810 131.71 65.83 -65.67
CA VAL A 810 132.53 66.24 -64.52
C VAL A 810 132.18 67.67 -64.11
N GLY A 811 131.77 67.85 -62.85
CA GLY A 811 131.35 69.13 -62.28
C GLY A 811 129.87 69.51 -62.50
N ASP A 812 129.06 68.68 -63.18
CA ASP A 812 127.62 68.87 -63.25
C ASP A 812 126.94 68.57 -61.90
N ASN A 813 125.94 69.36 -61.51
CA ASN A 813 125.18 69.11 -60.28
C ASN A 813 124.25 67.90 -60.45
N PHE A 814 124.40 66.90 -59.59
CA PHE A 814 123.55 65.70 -59.56
C PHE A 814 122.72 65.64 -58.27
N ASP A 815 121.40 65.53 -58.42
CA ASP A 815 120.45 65.26 -57.35
C ASP A 815 119.94 63.81 -57.51
N PRO A 816 120.18 62.90 -56.56
CA PRO A 816 119.77 61.50 -56.66
C PRO A 816 118.25 61.30 -56.61
N LEU A 817 117.45 62.30 -56.24
CA LEU A 817 115.99 62.20 -56.22
C LEU A 817 115.32 62.93 -57.41
N ALA A 818 116.08 63.63 -58.25
CA ALA A 818 115.57 64.22 -59.48
C ALA A 818 115.24 63.14 -60.53
N GLU A 819 114.11 63.31 -61.23
CA GLU A 819 113.58 62.37 -62.24
C GLU A 819 113.28 60.94 -61.75
N VAL A 820 113.39 60.66 -60.45
CA VAL A 820 112.95 59.42 -59.81
C VAL A 820 111.51 59.59 -59.31
N SER A 821 110.68 58.57 -59.50
CA SER A 821 109.33 58.52 -58.92
C SER A 821 108.98 57.12 -58.41
N ALA A 822 108.02 57.05 -57.50
CA ALA A 822 107.45 55.79 -57.03
C ALA A 822 105.93 55.86 -56.98
N LYS A 823 105.26 54.76 -57.28
CA LYS A 823 103.80 54.68 -57.25
C LYS A 823 103.32 53.28 -56.87
N ASP A 824 102.12 53.20 -56.32
CA ASP A 824 101.47 51.96 -55.95
C ASP A 824 99.98 52.03 -56.30
N ALA A 825 99.37 50.93 -56.74
CA ALA A 825 97.98 50.92 -57.21
C ALA A 825 96.95 51.21 -56.10
N LYS A 826 97.33 51.09 -54.82
CA LYS A 826 96.49 51.39 -53.65
C LYS A 826 96.78 52.79 -53.08
N ASP A 827 98.07 53.11 -52.91
CA ASP A 827 98.47 54.35 -52.23
C ASP A 827 98.66 55.55 -53.16
N GLY A 828 98.66 55.35 -54.49
CA GLY A 828 98.91 56.40 -55.46
C GLY A 828 100.39 56.76 -55.56
N ASP A 829 100.73 58.05 -55.46
CA ASP A 829 102.11 58.54 -55.52
C ASP A 829 102.85 58.26 -54.20
N LEU A 830 103.95 57.51 -54.29
CA LEU A 830 104.85 57.17 -53.20
C LEU A 830 106.24 57.82 -53.34
N THR A 831 106.43 58.72 -54.30
CA THR A 831 107.72 59.39 -54.56
C THR A 831 108.27 60.08 -53.31
N GLY A 832 107.39 60.74 -52.52
CA GLY A 832 107.75 61.35 -51.24
C GLY A 832 108.09 60.38 -50.10
N LYS A 833 108.05 59.05 -50.34
CA LYS A 833 108.45 57.99 -49.39
C LYS A 833 109.64 57.16 -49.91
N LEU A 834 110.33 57.60 -50.96
CA LEU A 834 111.54 56.93 -51.46
C LEU A 834 112.69 57.05 -50.45
N GLU A 835 113.19 55.90 -50.00
CA GLU A 835 114.36 55.79 -49.13
C GLU A 835 115.61 55.53 -49.98
N LEU A 836 116.61 56.40 -49.82
CA LEU A 836 117.89 56.32 -50.53
C LEU A 836 118.83 55.33 -49.81
N ILE A 837 118.78 54.06 -50.22
CA ILE A 837 119.54 52.96 -49.60
C ILE A 837 121.03 52.99 -49.97
N LYS A 838 121.37 53.47 -51.17
CA LYS A 838 122.75 53.64 -51.64
C LYS A 838 122.85 54.86 -52.55
N ASN A 839 123.91 55.64 -52.40
CA ASN A 839 124.40 56.59 -53.39
C ASN A 839 125.92 56.69 -53.25
N ASP A 840 126.68 56.28 -54.27
CA ASP A 840 128.14 56.39 -54.30
C ASP A 840 128.68 57.33 -55.40
N VAL A 841 127.80 58.16 -55.98
CA VAL A 841 128.13 59.04 -57.12
C VAL A 841 129.13 60.14 -56.74
N ASP A 842 130.34 60.05 -57.29
CA ASP A 842 131.31 61.14 -57.34
C ASP A 842 131.21 61.85 -58.70
N ASN A 843 130.60 63.04 -58.72
CA ASN A 843 130.43 63.86 -59.93
C ASN A 843 131.71 64.61 -60.36
N MET A 844 132.83 64.45 -59.65
CA MET A 844 134.13 65.03 -60.01
C MET A 844 135.04 64.04 -60.73
N THR A 845 134.76 62.74 -60.66
CA THR A 845 135.59 61.67 -61.24
C THR A 845 134.85 60.93 -62.36
N PRO A 846 135.42 60.77 -63.57
CA PRO A 846 134.83 59.95 -64.61
C PRO A 846 134.69 58.48 -64.19
N GLY A 847 133.48 57.93 -64.27
CA GLY A 847 133.18 56.61 -63.72
C GLY A 847 131.73 56.17 -63.94
N ILE A 848 131.40 54.97 -63.46
CA ILE A 848 130.03 54.46 -63.39
C ILE A 848 129.72 54.15 -61.92
N TYR A 849 128.74 54.86 -61.40
CA TYR A 849 128.31 54.84 -60.00
C TYR A 849 126.89 54.29 -59.90
N GLU A 850 126.46 53.93 -58.69
CA GLU A 850 125.17 53.28 -58.45
C GLU A 850 124.36 54.00 -57.37
N VAL A 851 123.07 54.18 -57.67
CA VAL A 851 122.09 54.74 -56.74
C VAL A 851 120.98 53.71 -56.57
N THR A 852 120.71 53.32 -55.32
CA THR A 852 119.69 52.32 -54.96
C THR A 852 118.62 52.98 -54.11
N TYR A 853 117.36 52.81 -54.53
CA TYR A 853 116.18 53.30 -53.82
C TYR A 853 115.33 52.14 -53.36
N GLN A 854 114.70 52.29 -52.19
CA GLN A 854 113.61 51.44 -51.71
C GLN A 854 112.36 52.29 -51.49
N VAL A 855 111.19 51.67 -51.60
CA VAL A 855 109.93 52.26 -51.15
C VAL A 855 109.04 51.17 -50.57
N THR A 856 108.28 51.50 -49.52
CA THR A 856 107.36 50.58 -48.83
C THR A 856 105.96 51.18 -48.82
N ASN A 857 104.95 50.38 -49.18
CA ASN A 857 103.55 50.81 -49.24
C ASN A 857 102.81 50.61 -47.89
N SER A 858 101.55 51.04 -47.81
CA SER A 858 100.72 51.02 -46.60
C SER A 858 100.35 49.63 -46.09
N VAL A 859 100.53 48.58 -46.91
CA VAL A 859 100.33 47.17 -46.51
C VAL A 859 101.64 46.46 -46.17
N GLY A 860 102.78 47.17 -46.22
CA GLY A 860 104.10 46.64 -45.87
C GLY A 860 104.89 46.00 -47.02
N GLU A 861 104.35 46.02 -48.23
CA GLU A 861 105.05 45.53 -49.42
C GLU A 861 106.12 46.54 -49.87
N SER A 862 107.30 46.03 -50.20
CA SER A 862 108.48 46.83 -50.59
C SER A 862 108.90 46.57 -52.02
N ALA A 863 109.44 47.60 -52.68
CA ALA A 863 110.19 47.46 -53.93
C ALA A 863 111.55 48.16 -53.82
N VAL A 864 112.53 47.65 -54.56
CA VAL A 864 113.91 48.15 -54.59
C VAL A 864 114.38 48.22 -56.04
N ILE A 865 115.05 49.30 -56.43
CA ILE A 865 115.68 49.44 -57.76
C ILE A 865 117.07 50.09 -57.62
N THR A 866 118.02 49.65 -58.45
CA THR A 866 119.34 50.28 -58.59
C THR A 866 119.51 50.82 -60.01
N VAL A 867 119.88 52.09 -60.12
CA VAL A 867 120.24 52.73 -61.40
C VAL A 867 121.72 53.11 -61.42
N LYS A 868 122.23 53.34 -62.63
CA LYS A 868 123.64 53.71 -62.84
C LYS A 868 123.78 55.15 -63.34
N VAL A 869 124.71 55.87 -62.74
CA VAL A 869 125.06 57.25 -63.12
C VAL A 869 126.46 57.22 -63.72
N THR A 870 126.58 57.66 -64.98
CA THR A 870 127.85 57.69 -65.71
C THR A 870 128.38 59.12 -65.75
N VAL A 871 129.63 59.32 -65.34
CA VAL A 871 130.30 60.63 -65.30
C VAL A 871 131.33 60.69 -66.42
N LEU A 872 131.29 61.74 -67.25
CA LEU A 872 132.13 61.91 -68.45
C LEU A 872 132.88 63.25 -68.49
N GLU A 873 133.98 63.33 -69.23
CA GLU A 873 134.71 64.59 -69.45
C GLU A 873 134.13 65.43 -70.60
N ARG A 874 134.30 66.77 -70.53
CA ARG A 874 133.86 67.72 -71.58
C ARG A 874 134.99 67.99 -72.58
N ALA A 875 134.72 67.81 -73.88
CA ALA A 875 135.72 68.00 -74.95
C ALA A 875 135.86 69.47 -75.42
N ILE A 876 137.04 69.84 -75.92
CA ILE A 876 137.42 71.20 -76.38
C ILE A 876 138.09 71.10 -77.76
N ILE A 877 137.82 72.04 -78.69
CA ILE A 877 138.33 72.03 -80.09
C ILE A 877 138.66 73.46 -80.59
N PRO A 878 139.83 73.71 -81.21
CA PRO A 878 140.17 75.00 -81.83
C PRO A 878 140.21 75.01 -83.39
N GLU A 879 139.72 76.12 -83.96
CA GLU A 879 139.97 76.73 -85.30
C GLU A 879 139.83 75.94 -86.64
N LYS A 880 139.78 76.71 -87.74
CA LYS A 880 139.58 76.28 -89.15
C LYS A 880 140.37 77.13 -90.15
N VAL A 881 140.90 76.47 -91.17
CA VAL A 881 141.28 77.05 -92.48
C VAL A 881 140.65 76.18 -93.59
N ASN A 882 140.48 76.72 -94.81
CA ASN A 882 139.67 76.15 -95.90
C ASN A 882 140.10 76.78 -97.25
N PRO A 883 139.90 76.18 -98.44
CA PRO A 883 139.41 74.82 -98.79
C PRO A 883 140.39 73.97 -99.65
N GLU A 884 140.12 72.66 -99.82
CA GLU A 884 139.75 72.06 -101.14
C GLU A 884 139.24 70.60 -101.02
N LYS A 885 139.02 69.90 -102.15
CA LYS A 885 137.90 68.96 -102.39
C LYS A 885 138.20 68.08 -103.65
N PRO A 886 137.54 66.93 -103.99
CA PRO A 886 136.74 65.92 -103.25
C PRO A 886 137.34 64.47 -103.31
N GLU A 887 136.65 63.44 -102.78
CA GLU A 887 135.97 62.37 -103.58
C GLU A 887 135.21 61.31 -102.71
N LYS A 888 134.67 60.26 -103.36
CA LYS A 888 133.60 59.32 -102.95
C LYS A 888 133.95 57.92 -103.55
N PRO A 889 133.15 56.82 -103.46
CA PRO A 889 131.98 56.48 -102.61
C PRO A 889 132.02 55.03 -102.02
N VAL A 890 130.83 54.52 -101.59
CA VAL A 890 130.36 53.09 -101.56
C VAL A 890 130.18 52.41 -100.17
N ASN A 891 129.26 51.43 -100.16
CA ASN A 891 128.50 50.71 -99.11
C ASN A 891 128.79 49.18 -99.27
N PRO A 892 128.10 48.17 -98.68
CA PRO A 892 127.37 47.98 -97.39
C PRO A 892 127.96 46.82 -96.53
N GLU A 893 127.31 46.40 -95.44
CA GLU A 893 126.80 44.99 -95.25
C GLU A 893 125.98 44.76 -93.96
N LYS A 894 125.26 43.62 -93.87
CA LYS A 894 124.43 43.20 -92.70
C LYS A 894 123.94 41.72 -92.72
N PRO A 895 124.50 40.85 -91.86
CA PRO A 895 123.76 39.76 -91.17
C PRO A 895 124.01 39.86 -89.63
N THR A 896 123.84 38.90 -88.69
CA THR A 896 123.48 37.46 -88.60
C THR A 896 122.55 37.23 -87.36
N LYS A 897 122.20 35.97 -87.00
CA LYS A 897 121.58 35.56 -85.72
C LYS A 897 121.82 34.05 -85.43
N PRO A 898 122.01 33.59 -84.16
CA PRO A 898 121.98 32.16 -83.75
C PRO A 898 120.60 31.62 -83.29
N VAL A 899 120.50 30.30 -82.98
CA VAL A 899 119.25 29.58 -82.55
C VAL A 899 119.53 28.44 -81.55
N LEU A 900 118.67 28.31 -80.53
CA LEU A 900 118.36 27.17 -79.61
C LEU A 900 116.99 27.51 -78.92
N GLY A 901 116.27 26.69 -78.15
CA GLY A 901 116.38 25.30 -77.67
C GLY A 901 115.52 25.13 -76.37
N VAL A 902 114.97 23.97 -75.96
CA VAL A 902 114.99 22.61 -76.55
C VAL A 902 113.60 21.93 -76.50
N ALA A 903 113.16 21.33 -75.36
CA ALA A 903 111.97 20.44 -75.24
C ALA A 903 111.49 20.33 -73.76
N GLU A 904 110.39 19.69 -73.33
CA GLU A 904 109.60 18.54 -73.86
C GLU A 904 108.05 18.70 -73.77
N THR A 905 107.29 17.63 -74.09
CA THR A 905 105.82 17.50 -74.34
C THR A 905 105.18 16.44 -73.39
N PRO A 906 103.90 15.95 -73.50
CA PRO A 906 102.70 16.32 -74.32
C PRO A 906 101.53 16.92 -73.46
N ILE A 907 100.17 16.75 -73.56
CA ILE A 907 99.18 15.81 -74.16
C ILE A 907 97.86 16.53 -74.61
N GLU A 908 97.10 15.83 -75.47
CA GLU A 908 95.73 15.97 -76.02
C GLU A 908 94.54 15.89 -74.99
N LYS A 909 93.21 16.03 -75.23
CA LYS A 909 92.24 16.41 -76.33
C LYS A 909 90.83 16.63 -75.66
N VAL A 910 89.90 17.54 -76.03
CA VAL A 910 88.93 17.59 -77.18
C VAL A 910 87.86 16.45 -77.16
N PRO A 911 86.53 16.68 -77.43
CA PRO A 911 85.71 17.91 -77.35
C PRO A 911 84.16 17.78 -77.07
N SER A 912 83.47 18.93 -76.93
CA SER A 912 82.18 19.39 -77.54
C SER A 912 80.93 18.51 -77.90
N VAL A 913 79.76 19.21 -77.96
CA VAL A 913 78.61 19.14 -78.93
C VAL A 913 77.24 18.51 -78.52
N GLU A 914 76.28 19.43 -78.30
CA GLU A 914 74.87 19.58 -78.78
C GLU A 914 73.82 18.43 -78.98
N SER A 915 72.57 18.77 -78.58
CA SER A 915 71.33 18.83 -79.43
C SER A 915 70.11 17.88 -79.22
N ASN A 916 68.92 18.50 -79.36
CA ASN A 916 67.62 17.99 -79.85
C ASN A 916 66.78 17.00 -78.98
N THR A 917 65.68 17.40 -78.32
CA THR A 917 64.29 17.78 -78.79
C THR A 917 63.43 16.57 -79.21
N ILE A 918 62.34 16.15 -78.52
CA ILE A 918 61.05 16.78 -78.10
C ILE A 918 59.86 16.43 -79.05
N GLU A 919 58.84 15.79 -78.48
CA GLU A 919 57.38 15.88 -78.79
C GLU A 919 56.62 15.35 -77.54
N SER A 920 55.37 15.71 -77.20
CA SER A 920 54.38 16.62 -77.79
C SER A 920 53.52 17.32 -76.69
N GLU A 921 52.48 18.09 -77.06
CA GLU A 921 51.80 19.10 -76.21
C GLU A 921 50.58 18.66 -75.37
N ARG A 922 50.15 19.51 -74.40
CA ARG A 922 48.74 20.01 -74.24
C ARG A 922 48.58 21.08 -73.13
N ARG A 923 47.49 21.87 -73.15
CA ARG A 923 47.17 22.94 -72.18
C ARG A 923 45.65 23.29 -72.05
N LEU A 924 45.18 23.53 -70.81
CA LEU A 924 44.13 24.50 -70.37
C LEU A 924 42.63 24.29 -70.82
N PRO A 925 41.60 25.01 -70.28
CA PRO A 925 41.32 25.48 -68.89
C PRO A 925 39.82 25.43 -68.39
N LYS A 926 39.64 25.57 -67.05
CA LYS A 926 38.56 26.22 -66.21
C LYS A 926 37.03 26.33 -66.57
N THR A 927 36.21 25.97 -65.55
CA THR A 927 34.94 26.59 -65.00
C THR A 927 33.59 26.64 -65.76
N GLY A 928 32.48 26.36 -65.04
CA GLY A 928 31.07 26.58 -65.44
C GLY A 928 30.05 25.99 -64.43
N ASP A 929 28.77 26.42 -64.41
CA ASP A 929 27.75 26.08 -63.39
C ASP A 929 26.28 25.99 -63.94
N SER A 930 25.33 25.47 -63.14
CA SER A 930 23.84 25.56 -63.20
C SER A 930 22.93 24.50 -63.91
N ASN A 931 21.88 24.08 -63.16
CA ASN A 931 20.46 23.73 -63.45
C ASN A 931 20.00 22.80 -64.63
N GLY A 932 19.02 21.91 -64.34
CA GLY A 932 18.34 20.98 -65.29
C GLY A 932 16.98 21.46 -65.85
N PRO A 933 16.20 20.64 -66.62
CA PRO A 933 14.99 19.98 -66.03
C PRO A 933 14.39 18.70 -66.74
N SER A 934 13.31 18.16 -66.14
CA SER A 934 12.04 17.63 -66.75
C SER A 934 11.81 16.17 -67.28
N THR A 935 10.82 15.50 -66.65
CA THR A 935 9.66 14.69 -67.17
C THR A 935 9.77 13.32 -67.89
N LEU A 936 8.99 12.33 -67.39
CA LEU A 936 7.81 11.69 -68.07
C LEU A 936 6.97 10.86 -67.04
N ILE A 937 5.68 11.17 -66.78
CA ILE A 937 4.42 10.56 -67.30
C ILE A 937 4.11 9.09 -66.89
N GLY A 938 2.98 8.91 -66.19
CA GLY A 938 2.27 7.64 -65.96
C GLY A 938 0.90 7.91 -65.29
N LEU A 939 -0.19 7.27 -65.74
CA LEU A 939 -1.58 7.66 -65.44
C LEU A 939 -2.46 6.47 -65.04
N GLY A 940 -3.34 6.63 -64.05
CA GLY A 940 -4.33 5.61 -63.66
C GLY A 940 -5.37 6.14 -62.66
N ILE A 941 -6.63 6.22 -63.08
CA ILE A 941 -7.78 6.65 -62.26
C ILE A 941 -8.83 5.53 -62.29
N ILE A 942 -9.45 5.24 -61.15
CA ILE A 942 -10.87 4.83 -61.06
C ILE A 942 -11.40 5.21 -59.68
N VAL A 943 -12.67 5.63 -59.63
CA VAL A 943 -13.41 6.01 -58.42
C VAL A 943 -14.67 5.16 -58.36
N CYS A 944 -15.03 4.63 -57.19
CA CYS A 944 -16.44 4.38 -56.87
C CYS A 944 -16.69 4.31 -55.35
N THR A 945 -17.86 4.79 -54.93
CA THR A 945 -18.26 4.99 -53.53
C THR A 945 -19.25 3.93 -53.05
N ALA A 946 -19.22 3.59 -51.75
CA ALA A 946 -20.39 3.10 -51.03
C ALA A 946 -20.34 3.50 -49.54
N LEU A 947 -21.49 3.89 -48.99
CA LEU A 947 -21.75 4.09 -47.55
C LEU A 947 -22.50 2.87 -47.00
N PHE A 948 -22.40 2.54 -45.71
CA PHE A 948 -23.56 2.60 -44.78
C PHE A 948 -23.25 2.30 -43.29
N VAL A 949 -23.72 3.22 -42.44
CA VAL A 949 -24.30 3.11 -41.08
C VAL A 949 -24.13 1.81 -40.24
N ARG A 950 -23.31 1.91 -39.19
CA ARG A 950 -23.64 1.82 -37.73
C ARG A 950 -24.68 0.78 -37.18
N ARG A 951 -24.27 0.13 -36.07
CA ARG A 951 -25.02 -0.43 -34.89
C ARG A 951 -25.42 -1.92 -34.83
N ARG A 952 -24.91 -2.57 -33.77
CA ARG A 952 -25.54 -3.55 -32.83
C ARG A 952 -26.16 -4.84 -33.40
N ILE A 953 -25.80 -5.98 -32.77
CA ILE A 953 -26.58 -6.59 -31.67
C ILE A 953 -25.71 -7.67 -30.97
N LYS A 954 -25.81 -7.73 -29.63
CA LYS A 954 -25.15 -8.68 -28.71
C LYS A 954 -23.63 -8.78 -28.87
#